data_AF-A0AAE6NNU4-F1
#
_entry.id   AF-A0AAE6NNU4-F1
#
_cell.length_a   1.000
_cell.length_b   1.000
_cell.length_c   1.000
_cell.angle_alpha   90.00
_cell.angle_beta   90.00
_cell.angle_gamma   90.00
#
_symmetry.space_group_name_H-M   'P 1'
#
loop_
_entity.id
_entity.type
_entity.pdbx_description
1 polymer ?
#
loop_
_entity_poly.entity_id
_entity_poly.type
_entity_poly.pdbx_seq_one_letter_code
_entity_poly.pdbx_strand_id
1 'polypeptide(L)'
;MPEPTTDTPGIPEEEIAGRVGAWWRAGGRGGQVAFLVAADGHDASAVMRETHEHVPGSVVVDATGLTAEQVMQQALKALGVDLSADKRDDWRFALGSWPEERLLLVVNAHRAGPTRRSYEPERLVTQTLPWLARGQLAVVAHVVPELLPARVDPRAVFRLSATAIEPRPAATASVAVRALALAEPRLVPLPVWAQLVAGLSGEAASEDELTAFAREEPGIVRLGPLGVSFVDENLAETLRREIDSAEPSRVHRHVVAWLMDSAPGFRHPEGWARHGAVGLYAATGLAMHAVQAGMYDEVLQDGRVIANLPQTALMDAARSITFLIPGNTAAADALHLWGWGVTPQHQTEWAAWLHLMAFSRGDHAFASGVASSGVALPWRVKWAHWRPPGGYHARFLRAGKFAATAEVRWRGRAAIAGLQRRTEDGEQQSYVSIRDAETGDRVAEPWENAEIPEENRADLAWPDSPGDDSASPERVQELFASSSPRRRDSAFVLPCEPLAVHEVVVFGGDLGLIALQPARGVDISDFGARQQPLSDSYADAGLSSPLDAPAPGREDLIDLFGEDDIFPIEAEDLPDGLTHGATRELLLEFGLPYMWDEGGMGIFPCGDWESDVLDELPCWPEGIEPVAETGPFFQIGKWMGAKLVIDGPTGHILRVPTGPDEEYLAALPAAHSLDNFLTMVVLWVTGLRTRSILPPVAERGQLPYWVLGELEDVEEQGGNQPAWAYVLHNE
;
A
#
# COMPACT_ATOMS: atom_id res chain seq x y z
N MET A 1 25.17 -16.62 21.12
CA MET A 1 24.49 -16.48 22.44
C MET A 1 23.51 -17.64 22.56
N PRO A 2 23.46 -18.36 23.69
CA PRO A 2 22.65 -19.57 23.79
C PRO A 2 21.15 -19.22 23.79
N GLU A 3 20.35 -20.11 23.19
CA GLU A 3 18.89 -20.06 23.15
C GLU A 3 18.27 -19.88 24.55
N PRO A 4 17.11 -19.20 24.66
CA PRO A 4 16.43 -19.06 25.93
C PRO A 4 15.95 -20.42 26.44
N THR A 5 16.54 -20.91 27.51
CA THR A 5 16.16 -22.17 28.16
C THR A 5 14.79 -22.06 28.84
N THR A 6 13.98 -23.09 28.65
CA THR A 6 12.63 -23.34 29.21
C THR A 6 12.57 -23.51 30.74
N ASP A 7 13.61 -23.10 31.49
CA ASP A 7 13.88 -23.56 32.85
C ASP A 7 13.52 -22.55 33.97
N THR A 8 12.66 -21.56 33.70
CA THR A 8 12.13 -20.70 34.76
C THR A 8 10.88 -21.34 35.36
N PRO A 9 10.84 -21.64 36.68
CA PRO A 9 9.67 -22.27 37.30
C PRO A 9 8.44 -21.38 37.16
N GLY A 10 7.31 -21.99 36.78
CA GLY A 10 6.01 -21.33 36.64
C GLY A 10 5.54 -20.69 37.95
N ILE A 11 4.75 -19.63 37.82
CA ILE A 11 4.18 -18.87 38.92
C ILE A 11 2.73 -19.35 39.12
N PRO A 12 2.31 -19.66 40.36
CA PRO A 12 0.90 -19.96 40.66
C PRO A 12 -0.01 -18.77 40.30
N GLU A 13 -1.21 -19.04 39.77
CA GLU A 13 -2.19 -18.01 39.35
C GLU A 13 -2.43 -16.94 40.42
N GLU A 14 -2.64 -17.38 41.67
CA GLU A 14 -2.92 -16.53 42.83
C GLU A 14 -1.79 -15.54 43.15
N GLU A 15 -0.56 -15.82 42.71
CA GLU A 15 0.60 -14.96 42.97
C GLU A 15 0.86 -13.94 41.83
N ILE A 16 0.27 -14.13 40.65
CA ILE A 16 0.58 -13.31 39.46
C ILE A 16 0.19 -11.85 39.68
N ALA A 17 -1.03 -11.57 40.14
CA ALA A 17 -1.51 -10.20 40.32
C ALA A 17 -0.59 -9.41 41.27
N GLY A 18 -0.16 -10.05 42.37
CA GLY A 18 0.81 -9.48 43.30
C GLY A 18 2.19 -9.23 42.67
N ARG A 19 2.69 -10.15 41.84
CA ARG A 19 3.99 -10.00 41.16
C ARG A 19 3.98 -8.97 40.05
N VAL A 20 2.93 -8.90 39.23
CA VAL A 20 2.76 -7.85 38.22
C VAL A 20 2.66 -6.49 38.91
N GLY A 21 1.87 -6.38 39.98
CA GLY A 21 1.77 -5.15 40.76
C GLY A 21 3.08 -4.76 41.47
N ALA A 22 3.90 -5.72 41.88
CA ALA A 22 5.22 -5.46 42.45
C ALA A 22 6.24 -5.03 41.37
N TRP A 23 6.23 -5.68 40.21
CA TRP A 23 7.05 -5.30 39.05
C TRP A 23 6.74 -3.87 38.60
N TRP A 24 5.46 -3.51 38.53
CA TRP A 24 5.03 -2.15 38.18
C TRP A 24 5.49 -1.12 39.23
N ARG A 25 5.24 -1.36 40.52
CA ARG A 25 5.63 -0.44 41.62
C ARG A 25 7.12 -0.33 41.88
N ALA A 26 7.93 -1.33 41.53
CA ALA A 26 9.38 -1.31 41.69
C ALA A 26 10.10 -0.43 40.64
N GLY A 27 9.34 0.42 39.93
CA GLY A 27 9.81 1.20 38.80
C GLY A 27 9.71 0.44 37.49
N GLY A 28 8.60 -0.27 37.26
CA GLY A 28 8.26 -0.86 35.97
C GLY A 28 8.38 0.23 34.92
N ARG A 29 9.49 0.21 34.18
CA ARG A 29 10.01 1.41 33.55
C ARG A 29 9.01 1.82 32.48
N GLY A 30 8.40 2.99 32.63
CA GLY A 30 7.56 3.56 31.59
C GLY A 30 8.25 3.41 30.23
N GLY A 31 7.48 2.98 29.23
CA GLY A 31 8.04 2.60 27.94
C GLY A 31 8.41 1.12 27.80
N GLN A 32 7.93 0.23 28.67
CA GLN A 32 8.17 -1.22 28.59
C GLN A 32 6.90 -2.03 28.36
N VAL A 33 7.06 -3.13 27.63
CA VAL A 33 6.05 -4.20 27.47
C VAL A 33 6.50 -5.41 28.28
N ALA A 34 5.59 -5.97 29.07
CA ALA A 34 5.72 -7.24 29.76
C ALA A 34 4.68 -8.24 29.26
N PHE A 35 4.95 -9.53 29.46
CA PHE A 35 4.16 -10.62 28.90
C PHE A 35 3.72 -11.57 30.00
N LEU A 36 2.42 -11.85 30.05
CA LEU A 36 1.85 -12.96 30.78
C LEU A 36 1.68 -14.13 29.80
N VAL A 37 2.36 -15.23 30.10
CA VAL A 37 2.40 -16.42 29.24
C VAL A 37 1.71 -17.54 29.97
N ALA A 38 0.57 -17.96 29.45
CA ALA A 38 -0.10 -19.16 29.89
C ALA A 38 0.59 -20.39 29.28
N ALA A 39 0.74 -21.47 30.06
CA ALA A 39 1.04 -22.78 29.47
C ALA A 39 -0.12 -23.22 28.56
N ASP A 40 0.18 -24.01 27.53
CA ASP A 40 -0.69 -24.32 26.40
C ASP A 40 -2.17 -24.49 26.79
N GLY A 41 -3.00 -23.55 26.33
CA GLY A 41 -4.46 -23.63 26.43
C GLY A 41 -5.07 -23.20 27.77
N HIS A 42 -4.31 -22.60 28.70
CA HIS A 42 -4.90 -22.06 29.92
C HIS A 42 -5.41 -20.62 29.73
N ASP A 43 -6.67 -20.35 30.08
CA ASP A 43 -7.27 -19.02 29.97
C ASP A 43 -6.79 -18.09 31.10
N ALA A 44 -5.69 -17.37 30.86
CA ALA A 44 -5.17 -16.37 31.79
C ALA A 44 -5.97 -15.05 31.80
N SER A 45 -7.10 -14.95 31.09
CA SER A 45 -7.92 -13.73 31.07
C SER A 45 -8.46 -13.37 32.45
N ALA A 46 -8.80 -14.36 33.28
CA ALA A 46 -9.26 -14.14 34.65
C ALA A 46 -8.16 -13.47 35.51
N VAL A 47 -6.92 -13.95 35.40
CA VAL A 47 -5.75 -13.41 36.13
C VAL A 47 -5.46 -11.95 35.73
N MET A 48 -5.61 -11.62 34.46
CA MET A 48 -5.45 -10.23 33.98
C MET A 48 -6.53 -9.30 34.54
N ARG A 49 -7.80 -9.78 34.63
CA ARG A 49 -8.89 -9.00 35.23
C ARG A 49 -8.69 -8.82 36.74
N GLU A 50 -8.23 -9.85 37.44
CA GLU A 50 -7.88 -9.73 38.86
C GLU A 50 -6.74 -8.73 39.07
N THR A 51 -5.73 -8.72 38.18
CA THR A 51 -4.64 -7.74 38.23
C THR A 51 -5.17 -6.31 38.09
N HIS A 52 -6.14 -6.08 37.21
CA HIS A 52 -6.80 -4.78 37.05
C HIS A 52 -7.47 -4.29 38.33
N GLU A 53 -8.16 -5.18 39.05
CA GLU A 53 -8.82 -4.86 40.32
C GLU A 53 -7.81 -4.48 41.42
N HIS A 54 -6.62 -5.10 41.41
CA HIS A 54 -5.55 -4.84 42.39
C HIS A 54 -4.68 -3.61 42.07
N VAL A 55 -4.76 -3.08 40.85
CA VAL A 55 -3.93 -1.97 40.38
C VAL A 55 -4.82 -0.77 40.01
N PRO A 56 -5.06 0.17 40.95
CA PRO A 56 -5.90 1.34 40.70
C PRO A 56 -5.37 2.19 39.54
N GLY A 57 -6.26 2.61 38.65
CA GLY A 57 -5.91 3.44 37.48
C GLY A 57 -5.35 2.66 36.28
N SER A 58 -5.29 1.33 36.38
CA SER A 58 -4.99 0.49 35.20
C SER A 58 -6.17 0.46 34.22
N VAL A 59 -5.89 0.14 32.95
CA VAL A 59 -6.88 0.00 31.88
C VAL A 59 -6.80 -1.42 31.32
N VAL A 60 -7.95 -2.05 31.04
CA VAL A 60 -8.03 -3.36 30.39
C VAL A 60 -8.63 -3.26 29.00
N VAL A 61 -8.02 -3.93 28.02
CA VAL A 61 -8.55 -4.12 26.67
C VAL A 61 -8.49 -5.61 26.31
N ASP A 62 -9.62 -6.18 25.87
CA ASP A 62 -9.66 -7.54 25.32
C ASP A 62 -9.41 -7.47 23.81
N ALA A 63 -8.34 -8.12 23.34
CA ALA A 63 -7.96 -8.11 21.94
C ALA A 63 -8.75 -9.12 21.09
N THR A 64 -9.55 -10.00 21.70
CA THR A 64 -10.24 -11.09 20.98
C THR A 64 -11.09 -10.55 19.82
N GLY A 65 -10.77 -10.95 18.59
CA GLY A 65 -11.52 -10.53 17.40
C GLY A 65 -11.21 -9.12 16.90
N LEU A 66 -10.38 -8.34 17.60
CA LEU A 66 -10.04 -6.96 17.24
C LEU A 66 -8.74 -6.89 16.45
N THR A 67 -8.69 -6.04 15.42
CA THR A 67 -7.43 -5.73 14.74
C THR A 67 -6.48 -4.95 15.65
N ALA A 68 -5.19 -4.92 15.34
CA ALA A 68 -4.23 -4.14 16.12
C ALA A 68 -4.58 -2.63 16.14
N GLU A 69 -5.10 -2.10 15.03
CA GLU A 69 -5.66 -0.74 14.95
C GLU A 69 -6.79 -0.52 15.96
N GLN A 70 -7.73 -1.47 16.05
CA GLN A 70 -8.87 -1.39 16.96
C GLN A 70 -8.45 -1.51 18.42
N VAL A 71 -7.51 -2.41 18.74
CA VAL A 71 -6.93 -2.53 20.09
C VAL A 71 -6.26 -1.21 20.49
N MET A 72 -5.49 -0.63 19.58
CA MET A 72 -4.81 0.65 19.79
C MET A 72 -5.80 1.80 19.99
N GLN A 73 -6.83 1.89 19.16
CA GLN A 73 -7.88 2.90 19.29
C GLN A 73 -8.63 2.76 20.62
N GLN A 74 -8.99 1.54 21.04
CA GLN A 74 -9.67 1.29 22.31
C GLN A 74 -8.76 1.62 23.50
N ALA A 75 -7.49 1.23 23.46
CA ALA A 75 -6.52 1.53 24.50
C ALA A 75 -6.34 3.05 24.67
N LEU A 76 -6.10 3.78 23.58
CA LEU A 76 -5.91 5.22 23.61
C LEU A 76 -7.15 5.97 24.12
N LYS A 77 -8.36 5.56 23.68
CA LYS A 77 -9.62 6.12 24.18
C LYS A 77 -9.82 5.85 25.67
N ALA A 78 -9.58 4.62 26.12
CA ALA A 78 -9.73 4.24 27.52
C ALA A 78 -8.70 4.94 28.43
N LEU A 79 -7.54 5.30 27.87
CA LEU A 79 -6.54 6.12 28.54
C LEU A 79 -6.84 7.64 28.51
N GLY A 80 -7.89 8.06 27.81
CA GLY A 80 -8.33 9.46 27.72
C GLY A 80 -7.58 10.31 26.70
N VAL A 81 -6.93 9.69 25.71
CA VAL A 81 -6.29 10.42 24.60
C VAL A 81 -7.35 10.89 23.61
N ASP A 82 -7.27 12.17 23.23
CA ASP A 82 -8.16 12.76 22.22
C ASP A 82 -7.74 12.29 20.82
N LEU A 83 -8.63 11.59 20.13
CA LEU A 83 -8.43 11.05 18.79
C LEU A 83 -9.34 11.74 17.76
N SER A 84 -9.73 12.99 18.02
CA SER A 84 -10.37 13.84 17.01
C SER A 84 -9.48 13.97 15.77
N ALA A 85 -10.07 14.22 14.61
CA ALA A 85 -9.35 14.21 13.33
C ALA A 85 -8.13 15.14 13.30
N ASP A 86 -8.20 16.29 13.99
CA ASP A 86 -7.13 17.30 14.11
C ASP A 86 -6.01 16.92 15.10
N LYS A 87 -6.26 16.00 16.03
CA LYS A 87 -5.30 15.61 17.09
C LYS A 87 -4.86 14.16 17.01
N ARG A 88 -5.40 13.40 16.06
CA ARG A 88 -5.12 11.98 15.91
C ARG A 88 -3.62 11.73 15.81
N ASP A 89 -2.87 12.55 15.09
CA ASP A 89 -1.43 12.36 14.87
C ASP A 89 -0.58 12.65 16.14
N ASP A 90 -1.13 13.39 17.11
CA ASP A 90 -0.43 13.83 18.32
C ASP A 90 -0.46 12.81 19.47
N TRP A 91 -1.11 11.66 19.28
CA TRP A 91 -1.28 10.66 20.34
C TRP A 91 0.06 10.23 20.96
N ARG A 92 1.13 10.15 20.16
CA ARG A 92 2.49 9.79 20.63
C ARG A 92 3.04 10.84 21.59
N PHE A 93 2.83 12.11 21.28
CA PHE A 93 3.24 13.22 22.13
C PHE A 93 2.42 13.25 23.42
N ALA A 94 1.10 13.01 23.32
CA ALA A 94 0.21 12.93 24.47
C ALA A 94 0.63 11.84 25.47
N LEU A 95 0.95 10.62 25.00
CA LEU A 95 1.46 9.55 25.87
C LEU A 95 2.84 9.88 26.47
N GLY A 96 3.73 10.49 25.66
CA GLY A 96 5.08 10.84 26.10
C GLY A 96 5.13 11.92 27.18
N SER A 97 4.09 12.76 27.27
CA SER A 97 4.03 13.93 28.15
C SER A 97 3.30 13.67 29.47
N TRP A 98 2.89 12.43 29.75
CA TRP A 98 2.16 12.12 30.98
C TRP A 98 3.04 12.27 32.24
N PRO A 99 2.51 12.92 33.29
CA PRO A 99 3.23 13.11 34.55
C PRO A 99 3.10 11.92 35.50
N GLU A 100 2.18 10.99 35.24
CA GLU A 100 1.86 9.85 36.11
C GLU A 100 2.06 8.50 35.40
N GLU A 101 2.54 7.53 36.17
CA GLU A 101 2.67 6.14 35.73
C GLU A 101 1.30 5.50 35.53
N ARG A 102 1.11 4.82 34.39
CA ARG A 102 -0.12 4.12 34.05
C ARG A 102 0.18 2.70 33.59
N LEU A 103 -0.82 1.82 33.75
CA LEU A 103 -0.73 0.42 33.35
C LEU A 103 -1.84 0.07 32.37
N LEU A 104 -1.48 -0.44 31.20
CA LEU A 104 -2.40 -1.02 30.22
C LEU A 104 -2.27 -2.55 30.24
N LEU A 105 -3.38 -3.24 30.39
CA LEU A 105 -3.51 -4.69 30.41
C LEU A 105 -4.22 -5.12 29.13
N VAL A 106 -3.52 -5.84 28.24
CA VAL A 106 -4.08 -6.37 26.99
C VAL A 106 -4.31 -7.86 27.14
N VAL A 107 -5.57 -8.26 27.10
CA VAL A 107 -6.00 -9.65 27.31
C VAL A 107 -6.21 -10.34 25.98
N ASN A 108 -5.84 -11.63 25.90
CA ASN A 108 -6.03 -12.48 24.72
C ASN A 108 -5.40 -11.91 23.44
N ALA A 109 -4.19 -11.33 23.55
CA ALA A 109 -3.48 -10.77 22.40
C ALA A 109 -3.21 -11.83 21.31
N HIS A 110 -3.06 -13.10 21.70
CA HIS A 110 -2.94 -14.23 20.78
C HIS A 110 -4.20 -14.51 19.94
N ARG A 111 -5.37 -13.97 20.35
CA ARG A 111 -6.65 -14.09 19.65
C ARG A 111 -7.05 -12.80 18.94
N ALA A 112 -6.12 -11.86 18.80
CA ALA A 112 -6.33 -10.68 18.00
C ALA A 112 -6.70 -11.05 16.55
N GLY A 113 -7.45 -10.15 15.93
CA GLY A 113 -7.92 -10.28 14.57
C GLY A 113 -9.19 -11.10 14.40
N PRO A 114 -9.92 -10.85 13.30
CA PRO A 114 -11.27 -11.38 13.12
C PRO A 114 -11.31 -12.89 12.84
N THR A 115 -10.20 -13.47 12.39
CA THR A 115 -10.09 -14.88 11.99
C THR A 115 -9.11 -15.65 12.88
N ARG A 116 -9.21 -16.98 12.90
CA ARG A 116 -8.31 -17.86 13.67
C ARG A 116 -6.89 -17.91 13.10
N ARG A 117 -6.71 -17.66 11.79
CA ARG A 117 -5.40 -17.60 11.10
C ARG A 117 -4.94 -16.17 10.79
N SER A 118 -5.47 -15.20 11.53
CA SER A 118 -5.10 -13.80 11.42
C SER A 118 -3.62 -13.55 11.75
N TYR A 119 -3.02 -12.58 11.08
CA TYR A 119 -1.69 -12.04 11.37
C TYR A 119 -1.70 -10.99 12.49
N GLU A 120 -2.88 -10.46 12.84
CA GLU A 120 -3.05 -9.42 13.87
C GLU A 120 -2.40 -9.75 15.22
N PRO A 121 -2.36 -11.00 15.73
CA PRO A 121 -1.66 -11.32 16.98
C PRO A 121 -0.17 -10.98 16.94
N GLU A 122 0.51 -11.35 15.85
CA GLU A 122 1.94 -11.07 15.67
C GLU A 122 2.17 -9.56 15.52
N ARG A 123 1.37 -8.89 14.69
CA ARG A 123 1.43 -7.45 14.46
C ARG A 123 1.17 -6.65 15.75
N LEU A 124 0.18 -7.06 16.53
CA LEU A 124 -0.15 -6.43 17.81
C LEU A 124 1.05 -6.52 18.76
N VAL A 125 1.57 -7.73 18.98
CA VAL A 125 2.62 -7.99 19.97
C VAL A 125 3.97 -7.40 19.57
N THR A 126 4.36 -7.51 18.30
CA THR A 126 5.72 -7.16 17.84
C THR A 126 5.85 -5.70 17.39
N GLN A 127 4.76 -5.06 16.98
CA GLN A 127 4.79 -3.70 16.43
C GLN A 127 3.96 -2.72 17.27
N THR A 128 2.69 -3.05 17.51
CA THR A 128 1.73 -2.08 18.07
C THR A 128 1.92 -1.84 19.58
N LEU A 129 2.07 -2.91 20.38
CA LEU A 129 2.26 -2.76 21.83
C LEU A 129 3.56 -2.05 22.20
N PRO A 130 4.72 -2.30 21.54
CA PRO A 130 5.92 -1.51 21.75
C PRO A 130 5.73 -0.01 21.47
N TRP A 131 4.89 0.35 20.49
CA TRP A 131 4.62 1.75 20.17
C TRP A 131 3.71 2.42 21.21
N LEU A 132 2.77 1.66 21.77
CA LEU A 132 1.93 2.13 22.88
C LEU A 132 2.73 2.28 24.18
N ALA A 133 3.66 1.37 24.46
CA ALA A 133 4.54 1.45 25.62
C ALA A 133 5.52 2.63 25.45
N ARG A 134 5.08 3.83 25.83
CA ARG A 134 5.83 5.08 25.71
C ARG A 134 5.68 5.94 26.96
N GLY A 135 6.69 6.76 27.25
CA GLY A 135 6.64 7.72 28.36
C GLY A 135 6.53 6.99 29.69
N GLN A 136 5.47 7.27 30.45
CA GLN A 136 5.20 6.63 31.75
C GLN A 136 4.15 5.49 31.66
N LEU A 137 3.79 5.05 30.45
CA LEU A 137 2.88 3.92 30.23
C LEU A 137 3.65 2.60 30.19
N ALA A 138 3.27 1.67 31.07
CA ALA A 138 3.66 0.26 31.01
C ALA A 138 2.53 -0.59 30.41
N VAL A 139 2.88 -1.61 29.64
CA VAL A 139 1.92 -2.52 29.00
C VAL A 139 2.18 -3.95 29.44
N VAL A 140 1.14 -4.69 29.81
CA VAL A 140 1.21 -6.15 30.07
C VAL A 140 0.26 -6.86 29.10
N ALA A 141 0.77 -7.82 28.34
CA ALA A 141 0.00 -8.56 27.35
C ALA A 141 -0.11 -10.05 27.67
N HIS A 142 -1.32 -10.60 27.61
CA HIS A 142 -1.57 -12.04 27.67
C HIS A 142 -1.34 -12.67 26.28
N VAL A 143 -0.29 -13.49 26.18
CA VAL A 143 0.15 -14.15 24.94
C VAL A 143 0.37 -15.65 25.14
N VAL A 144 0.47 -16.39 24.03
CA VAL A 144 0.97 -17.77 23.99
C VAL A 144 2.50 -17.78 23.80
N PRO A 145 3.20 -18.87 24.14
CA PRO A 145 4.66 -18.96 24.03
C PRO A 145 5.21 -18.62 22.64
N GLU A 146 4.51 -18.99 21.57
CA GLU A 146 4.95 -18.78 20.17
C GLU A 146 4.97 -17.31 19.75
N LEU A 147 4.19 -16.45 20.43
CA LEU A 147 4.13 -15.02 20.15
C LEU A 147 5.10 -14.20 21.00
N LEU A 148 5.91 -14.83 21.85
CA LEU A 148 6.93 -14.12 22.61
C LEU A 148 8.00 -13.57 21.66
N PRO A 149 8.29 -12.25 21.68
CA PRO A 149 9.38 -11.70 20.88
C PRO A 149 10.73 -12.34 21.22
N ALA A 150 11.59 -12.52 20.22
CA ALA A 150 12.88 -13.20 20.38
C ALA A 150 13.84 -12.51 21.37
N ARG A 151 13.66 -11.20 21.60
CA ARG A 151 14.49 -10.37 22.49
C ARG A 151 13.63 -9.68 23.56
N VAL A 152 13.19 -10.44 24.56
CA VAL A 152 12.48 -9.90 25.73
C VAL A 152 13.32 -10.06 26.99
N ASP A 153 13.30 -9.06 27.88
CA ASP A 153 13.89 -9.18 29.21
C ASP A 153 13.18 -10.30 29.99
N PRO A 154 13.87 -11.35 30.43
CA PRO A 154 13.25 -12.44 31.20
C PRO A 154 12.49 -11.98 32.44
N ARG A 155 12.86 -10.81 33.01
CA ARG A 155 12.17 -10.20 34.17
C ARG A 155 10.81 -9.61 33.83
N ALA A 156 10.53 -9.38 32.55
CA ALA A 156 9.28 -8.89 32.02
C ALA A 156 8.40 -10.03 31.45
N VAL A 157 8.72 -11.30 31.75
CA VAL A 157 7.93 -12.46 31.34
C VAL A 157 7.43 -13.21 32.57
N PHE A 158 6.12 -13.22 32.76
CA PHE A 158 5.42 -13.94 33.82
C PHE A 158 4.85 -15.23 33.24
N ARG A 159 5.45 -16.37 33.57
CA ARG A 159 4.97 -17.68 33.12
C ARG A 159 4.03 -18.26 34.16
N LEU A 160 2.80 -18.57 33.77
CA LEU A 160 1.85 -19.28 34.61
C LEU A 160 2.22 -20.76 34.71
N SER A 161 2.09 -21.33 35.90
CA SER A 161 2.16 -22.78 36.09
C SER A 161 0.98 -23.44 35.41
N ALA A 162 1.25 -24.49 34.62
CA ALA A 162 0.19 -25.29 34.01
C ALA A 162 -0.62 -26.01 35.10
N THR A 163 -1.91 -25.71 35.19
CA THR A 163 -2.86 -26.54 35.92
C THR A 163 -3.22 -27.70 35.00
N ALA A 164 -3.09 -28.96 35.44
CA ALA A 164 -3.39 -30.12 34.59
C ALA A 164 -4.88 -30.13 34.22
N ILE A 165 -5.21 -29.67 33.00
CA ILE A 165 -6.56 -29.78 32.45
C ILE A 165 -6.70 -31.17 31.83
N GLU A 166 -7.61 -31.99 32.34
CA GLU A 166 -7.94 -33.27 31.71
C GLU A 166 -8.64 -33.01 30.35
N PRO A 167 -8.10 -33.52 29.22
CA PRO A 167 -8.76 -33.38 27.93
C PRO A 167 -10.07 -34.17 27.94
N ARG A 168 -11.19 -33.52 27.56
CA ARG A 168 -12.49 -34.20 27.41
C ARG A 168 -12.49 -35.10 26.16
N PRO A 169 -12.47 -36.45 26.28
CA PRO A 169 -12.20 -37.33 25.14
C PRO A 169 -13.36 -37.50 24.15
N ALA A 170 -14.60 -37.26 24.57
CA ALA A 170 -15.79 -37.48 23.73
C ALA A 170 -16.06 -36.32 22.76
N ALA A 171 -15.70 -35.10 23.16
CA ALA A 171 -15.91 -33.86 22.40
C ALA A 171 -15.01 -33.76 21.16
N THR A 172 -13.77 -34.24 21.29
CA THR A 172 -12.72 -34.15 20.26
C THR A 172 -12.95 -35.10 19.08
N ALA A 173 -13.78 -36.13 19.25
CA ALA A 173 -14.10 -37.12 18.21
C ALA A 173 -15.22 -36.69 17.25
N SER A 174 -16.05 -35.70 17.60
CA SER A 174 -17.19 -35.29 16.77
C SER A 174 -16.74 -34.56 15.51
N VAL A 175 -17.19 -35.02 14.34
CA VAL A 175 -16.96 -34.36 13.05
C VAL A 175 -17.50 -32.92 13.07
N ALA A 176 -18.64 -32.68 13.73
CA ALA A 176 -19.23 -31.33 13.82
C ALA A 176 -18.30 -30.37 14.56
N VAL A 177 -17.67 -30.80 15.66
CA VAL A 177 -16.75 -29.98 16.44
C VAL A 177 -15.43 -29.77 15.69
N ARG A 178 -14.88 -30.81 15.06
CA ARG A 178 -13.68 -30.72 14.21
C ARG A 178 -13.89 -29.77 13.02
N ALA A 179 -15.05 -29.85 12.36
CA ALA A 179 -15.42 -28.96 11.28
C ALA A 179 -15.57 -27.51 11.74
N LEU A 180 -16.17 -27.28 12.92
CA LEU A 180 -16.30 -25.94 13.49
C LEU A 180 -14.92 -25.31 13.77
N ALA A 181 -13.95 -26.11 14.23
CA ALA A 181 -12.59 -25.65 14.47
C ALA A 181 -11.90 -25.14 13.19
N LEU A 182 -12.30 -25.62 12.01
CA LEU A 182 -11.81 -25.17 10.70
C LEU A 182 -12.47 -23.87 10.21
N ALA A 183 -13.47 -23.32 10.90
CA ALA A 183 -13.99 -22.00 10.55
C ALA A 183 -12.92 -20.90 10.74
N GLU A 184 -12.90 -19.90 9.86
CA GLU A 184 -11.99 -18.76 10.00
C GLU A 184 -12.53 -17.74 11.02
N PRO A 185 -13.71 -17.12 10.82
CA PRO A 185 -14.38 -16.40 11.90
C PRO A 185 -14.74 -17.32 13.09
N ARG A 186 -14.64 -16.76 14.30
CA ARG A 186 -14.95 -17.50 15.54
C ARG A 186 -16.45 -17.72 15.77
N LEU A 187 -17.27 -16.84 15.20
CA LEU A 187 -18.73 -16.91 15.21
C LEU A 187 -19.22 -17.43 13.86
N VAL A 188 -19.86 -18.59 13.86
CA VAL A 188 -20.16 -19.37 12.64
C VAL A 188 -21.67 -19.54 12.49
N PRO A 189 -22.30 -18.99 11.44
CA PRO A 189 -23.71 -19.22 11.17
C PRO A 189 -23.99 -20.71 10.93
N LEU A 190 -25.17 -21.20 11.33
CA LEU A 190 -25.57 -22.61 11.15
C LEU A 190 -25.45 -23.10 9.70
N PRO A 191 -25.86 -22.33 8.66
CA PRO A 191 -25.67 -22.75 7.27
C PRO A 191 -24.20 -22.97 6.91
N VAL A 192 -23.31 -22.12 7.44
CA VAL A 192 -21.86 -22.24 7.20
C VAL A 192 -21.29 -23.44 7.93
N TRP A 193 -21.75 -23.69 9.17
CA TRP A 193 -21.31 -24.86 9.94
C TRP A 193 -21.70 -26.16 9.23
N ALA A 194 -22.89 -26.23 8.63
CA ALA A 194 -23.30 -27.35 7.78
C ALA A 194 -22.35 -27.57 6.60
N GLN A 195 -21.88 -26.49 5.95
CA GLN A 195 -20.91 -26.60 4.85
C GLN A 195 -19.51 -27.01 5.31
N LEU A 196 -19.07 -26.57 6.48
CA LEU A 196 -17.80 -27.03 7.07
C LEU A 196 -17.86 -28.54 7.35
N VAL A 197 -18.98 -29.03 7.89
CA VAL A 197 -19.20 -30.47 8.10
C VAL A 197 -19.18 -31.22 6.77
N ALA A 198 -19.95 -30.73 5.78
CA ALA A 198 -19.99 -31.34 4.45
C ALA A 198 -18.61 -31.39 3.77
N GLY A 199 -17.80 -30.34 3.88
CA GLY A 199 -16.43 -30.34 3.34
C GLY A 199 -15.50 -31.33 4.04
N LEU A 200 -15.72 -31.58 5.35
CA LEU A 200 -14.86 -32.47 6.15
C LEU A 200 -15.27 -33.94 6.02
N SER A 201 -16.56 -34.28 6.11
CA SER A 201 -17.05 -35.66 6.02
C SER A 201 -17.40 -36.12 4.60
N GLY A 202 -17.73 -35.19 3.70
CA GLY A 202 -18.37 -35.49 2.41
C GLY A 202 -19.88 -35.73 2.49
N GLU A 203 -20.48 -35.64 3.69
CA GLU A 203 -21.91 -35.86 3.93
C GLU A 203 -22.61 -34.56 4.34
N ALA A 204 -23.80 -34.31 3.79
CA ALA A 204 -24.57 -33.12 4.15
C ALA A 204 -25.09 -33.22 5.59
N ALA A 205 -24.91 -32.15 6.37
CA ALA A 205 -25.51 -31.99 7.69
C ALA A 205 -26.66 -30.99 7.64
N SER A 206 -27.74 -31.24 8.38
CA SER A 206 -28.85 -30.28 8.48
C SER A 206 -28.63 -29.27 9.60
N GLU A 207 -29.19 -28.06 9.45
CA GLU A 207 -29.13 -27.01 10.48
C GLU A 207 -29.86 -27.42 11.77
N ASP A 208 -30.93 -28.22 11.67
CA ASP A 208 -31.68 -28.73 12.81
C ASP A 208 -30.86 -29.72 13.65
N GLU A 209 -30.12 -30.62 13.00
CA GLU A 209 -29.20 -31.55 13.67
C GLU A 209 -28.08 -30.81 14.40
N LEU A 210 -27.48 -29.80 13.74
CA LEU A 210 -26.43 -28.98 14.35
C LEU A 210 -26.95 -28.12 15.50
N THR A 211 -28.19 -27.63 15.40
CA THR A 211 -28.86 -26.91 16.49
C THR A 211 -29.14 -27.81 17.67
N ALA A 212 -29.61 -29.03 17.44
CA ALA A 212 -29.83 -30.03 18.48
C ALA A 212 -28.51 -30.37 19.18
N PHE A 213 -27.45 -30.64 18.40
CA PHE A 213 -26.10 -30.90 18.93
C PHE A 213 -25.60 -29.73 19.81
N ALA A 214 -25.73 -28.48 19.36
CA ALA A 214 -25.29 -27.33 20.14
C ALA A 214 -26.07 -27.13 21.46
N ARG A 215 -27.32 -27.61 21.53
CA ARG A 215 -28.14 -27.60 22.75
C ARG A 215 -27.79 -28.74 23.70
N GLU A 216 -27.39 -29.89 23.16
CA GLU A 216 -26.95 -31.06 23.92
C GLU A 216 -25.55 -30.87 24.52
N GLU A 217 -24.69 -30.09 23.86
CA GLU A 217 -23.30 -29.86 24.25
C GLU A 217 -22.97 -28.38 24.62
N PRO A 218 -23.70 -27.75 25.56
CA PRO A 218 -23.50 -26.34 25.93
C PRO A 218 -22.17 -26.08 26.64
N GLY A 219 -21.47 -27.14 27.07
CA GLY A 219 -20.13 -27.06 27.66
C GLY A 219 -19.00 -27.00 26.63
N ILE A 220 -19.30 -27.17 25.34
CA ILE A 220 -18.33 -27.18 24.24
C ILE A 220 -18.58 -25.98 23.32
N VAL A 221 -19.83 -25.81 22.90
CA VAL A 221 -20.25 -24.76 21.98
C VAL A 221 -21.34 -23.89 22.59
N ARG A 222 -21.36 -22.62 22.18
CA ARG A 222 -22.38 -21.65 22.55
C ARG A 222 -23.18 -21.28 21.32
N LEU A 223 -24.50 -21.47 21.38
CA LEU A 223 -25.43 -21.00 20.36
C LEU A 223 -25.89 -19.57 20.69
N GLY A 224 -25.65 -18.65 19.78
CA GLY A 224 -26.03 -17.24 19.87
C GLY A 224 -26.89 -16.78 18.69
N PRO A 225 -27.29 -15.49 18.66
CA PRO A 225 -28.20 -14.95 17.65
C PRO A 225 -27.59 -14.92 16.23
N LEU A 226 -26.27 -14.91 16.13
CA LEU A 226 -25.53 -14.84 14.86
C LEU A 226 -24.90 -16.19 14.47
N GLY A 227 -25.08 -17.24 15.28
CA GLY A 227 -24.50 -18.55 15.00
C GLY A 227 -23.91 -19.23 16.23
N VAL A 228 -23.02 -20.19 16.00
CA VAL A 228 -22.33 -20.98 17.01
C VAL A 228 -20.88 -20.51 17.18
N SER A 229 -20.35 -20.58 18.40
CA SER A 229 -18.92 -20.39 18.70
C SER A 229 -18.47 -21.43 19.71
N PHE A 230 -17.16 -21.58 19.93
CA PHE A 230 -16.69 -22.36 21.06
C PHE A 230 -16.94 -21.62 22.37
N VAL A 231 -17.14 -22.37 23.46
CA VAL A 231 -17.11 -21.83 24.82
C VAL A 231 -15.67 -21.50 25.21
N ASP A 232 -14.74 -22.39 24.85
CA ASP A 232 -13.30 -22.20 24.97
C ASP A 232 -12.63 -22.36 23.60
N GLU A 233 -12.10 -21.27 23.07
CA GLU A 233 -11.40 -21.25 21.78
C GLU A 233 -10.10 -22.07 21.78
N ASN A 234 -9.52 -22.41 22.95
CA ASN A 234 -8.35 -23.30 23.02
C ASN A 234 -8.66 -24.71 22.50
N LEU A 235 -9.92 -25.15 22.61
CA LEU A 235 -10.35 -26.41 22.01
C LEU A 235 -10.26 -26.37 20.49
N ALA A 236 -10.64 -25.26 19.86
CA ALA A 236 -10.53 -25.08 18.41
C ALA A 236 -9.06 -25.13 17.96
N GLU A 237 -8.18 -24.44 18.68
CA GLU A 237 -6.74 -24.42 18.39
C GLU A 237 -6.11 -25.81 18.51
N THR A 238 -6.43 -26.55 19.57
CA THR A 238 -5.97 -27.95 19.76
C THR A 238 -6.43 -28.84 18.62
N LEU A 239 -7.72 -28.79 18.26
CA LEU A 239 -8.27 -29.61 17.17
C LEU A 239 -7.62 -29.31 15.82
N ARG A 240 -7.31 -28.03 15.53
CA ARG A 240 -6.63 -27.65 14.28
C ARG A 240 -5.22 -28.21 14.18
N ARG A 241 -4.52 -28.42 15.30
CA ARG A 241 -3.18 -29.03 15.32
C ARG A 241 -3.22 -30.54 15.09
N GLU A 242 -4.34 -31.19 15.42
CA GLU A 242 -4.53 -32.64 15.28
C GLU A 242 -5.03 -33.06 13.88
N ILE A 243 -5.61 -32.14 13.11
CA ILE A 243 -6.14 -32.41 11.76
C ILE A 243 -4.99 -32.54 10.75
N ASP A 244 -5.08 -33.55 9.87
CA ASP A 244 -4.10 -33.75 8.79
C ASP A 244 -4.07 -32.56 7.83
N SER A 245 -2.88 -32.12 7.43
CA SER A 245 -2.65 -30.94 6.58
C SER A 245 -3.45 -30.91 5.27
N ALA A 246 -3.83 -32.05 4.69
CA ALA A 246 -4.59 -32.11 3.44
C ALA A 246 -6.11 -31.85 3.62
N GLU A 247 -6.67 -32.14 4.80
CA GLU A 247 -8.11 -31.96 5.07
C GLU A 247 -8.53 -30.47 5.07
N PRO A 248 -7.82 -29.54 5.74
CA PRO A 248 -8.18 -28.12 5.78
C PRO A 248 -8.27 -27.50 4.39
N SER A 249 -7.29 -27.73 3.51
CA SER A 249 -7.32 -27.13 2.16
C SER A 249 -8.55 -27.56 1.35
N ARG A 250 -8.99 -28.81 1.49
CA ARG A 250 -10.22 -29.30 0.83
C ARG A 250 -11.46 -28.63 1.41
N VAL A 251 -11.56 -28.56 2.74
CA VAL A 251 -12.69 -27.93 3.44
C VAL A 251 -12.79 -26.45 3.08
N HIS A 252 -11.67 -25.73 3.12
CA HIS A 252 -11.62 -24.31 2.79
C HIS A 252 -12.00 -24.05 1.33
N ARG A 253 -11.50 -24.86 0.38
CA ARG A 253 -11.92 -24.77 -1.03
C ARG A 253 -13.43 -24.95 -1.21
N HIS A 254 -14.02 -25.92 -0.52
CA HIS A 254 -15.48 -26.14 -0.51
C HIS A 254 -16.23 -24.91 0.00
N VAL A 255 -15.80 -24.35 1.13
CA VAL A 255 -16.43 -23.16 1.73
C VAL A 255 -16.28 -21.92 0.85
N VAL A 256 -15.10 -21.69 0.24
CA VAL A 256 -14.88 -20.58 -0.70
C VAL A 256 -15.86 -20.67 -1.87
N ALA A 257 -15.92 -21.83 -2.53
CA ALA A 257 -16.82 -22.05 -3.66
C ALA A 257 -18.29 -21.81 -3.26
N TRP A 258 -18.72 -22.38 -2.13
CA TRP A 258 -20.08 -22.19 -1.63
C TRP A 258 -20.41 -20.73 -1.29
N LEU A 259 -19.49 -20.00 -0.65
CA LEU A 259 -19.67 -18.59 -0.32
C LEU A 259 -19.77 -17.72 -1.58
N MET A 260 -18.94 -18.00 -2.59
CA MET A 260 -18.97 -17.28 -3.88
C MET A 260 -20.27 -17.57 -4.64
N ASP A 261 -20.70 -18.83 -4.70
CA ASP A 261 -21.97 -19.22 -5.35
C ASP A 261 -23.19 -18.64 -4.63
N SER A 262 -23.11 -18.51 -3.30
CA SER A 262 -24.19 -17.97 -2.46
C SER A 262 -24.22 -16.44 -2.40
N ALA A 263 -23.17 -15.76 -2.87
CA ALA A 263 -23.01 -14.30 -2.80
C ALA A 263 -24.20 -13.47 -3.32
N PRO A 264 -24.89 -13.86 -4.42
CA PRO A 264 -26.08 -13.15 -4.87
C PRO A 264 -27.20 -13.12 -3.81
N GLY A 265 -27.27 -14.14 -2.94
CA GLY A 265 -28.29 -14.28 -1.91
C GLY A 265 -28.12 -13.36 -0.70
N PHE A 266 -26.92 -12.77 -0.49
CA PHE A 266 -26.65 -11.89 0.64
C PHE A 266 -26.07 -10.51 0.27
N ARG A 267 -26.46 -10.01 -0.91
CA ARG A 267 -26.12 -8.64 -1.33
C ARG A 267 -26.78 -7.59 -0.42
N HIS A 268 -26.07 -6.49 -0.19
CA HIS A 268 -26.57 -5.35 0.58
C HIS A 268 -25.88 -4.05 0.13
N PRO A 269 -26.58 -2.90 0.09
CA PRO A 269 -26.00 -1.62 -0.36
C PRO A 269 -24.81 -1.13 0.48
N GLU A 270 -24.73 -1.53 1.75
CA GLU A 270 -23.59 -1.24 2.63
C GLU A 270 -22.57 -2.39 2.72
N GLY A 271 -22.62 -3.36 1.80
CA GLY A 271 -21.76 -4.54 1.77
C GLY A 271 -22.27 -5.73 2.57
N TRP A 272 -21.70 -6.92 2.30
CA TRP A 272 -22.18 -8.21 2.82
C TRP A 272 -22.31 -8.26 4.35
N ALA A 273 -21.44 -7.58 5.09
CA ALA A 273 -21.47 -7.55 6.55
C ALA A 273 -22.80 -7.03 7.15
N ARG A 274 -23.60 -6.31 6.36
CA ARG A 274 -24.89 -5.73 6.77
C ARG A 274 -26.10 -6.58 6.41
N HIS A 275 -25.96 -7.62 5.58
CA HIS A 275 -27.09 -8.44 5.13
C HIS A 275 -27.62 -9.39 6.22
N GLY A 276 -26.73 -9.97 7.03
CA GLY A 276 -27.07 -10.96 8.04
C GLY A 276 -25.88 -11.81 8.46
N ALA A 277 -26.11 -12.87 9.22
CA ALA A 277 -25.04 -13.69 9.80
C ALA A 277 -24.10 -14.32 8.75
N VAL A 278 -24.65 -14.88 7.66
CA VAL A 278 -23.86 -15.44 6.56
C VAL A 278 -23.07 -14.36 5.81
N GLY A 279 -23.68 -13.22 5.54
CA GLY A 279 -23.00 -12.08 4.89
C GLY A 279 -21.86 -11.51 5.74
N LEU A 280 -22.04 -11.41 7.06
CA LEU A 280 -20.99 -11.05 8.00
C LEU A 280 -19.86 -12.08 8.00
N TYR A 281 -20.18 -13.37 8.04
CA TYR A 281 -19.18 -14.42 7.95
C TYR A 281 -18.38 -14.35 6.65
N ALA A 282 -19.07 -14.15 5.51
CA ALA A 282 -18.43 -14.03 4.20
C ALA A 282 -17.50 -12.82 4.13
N ALA A 283 -17.99 -11.64 4.55
CA ALA A 283 -17.21 -10.40 4.57
C ALA A 283 -15.93 -10.53 5.40
N THR A 284 -16.03 -11.22 6.54
CA THR A 284 -14.93 -11.34 7.49
C THR A 284 -13.97 -12.49 7.18
N GLY A 285 -14.48 -13.60 6.65
CA GLY A 285 -13.76 -14.87 6.57
C GLY A 285 -13.34 -15.31 5.17
N LEU A 286 -13.97 -14.82 4.10
CA LEU A 286 -13.75 -15.35 2.74
C LEU A 286 -12.29 -15.23 2.30
N ALA A 287 -11.66 -14.08 2.53
CA ALA A 287 -10.26 -13.85 2.19
C ALA A 287 -9.32 -14.87 2.87
N MET A 288 -9.49 -15.10 4.17
CA MET A 288 -8.67 -16.07 4.91
C MET A 288 -8.97 -17.52 4.50
N HIS A 289 -10.23 -17.85 4.21
CA HIS A 289 -10.56 -19.15 3.62
C HIS A 289 -9.87 -19.36 2.27
N ALA A 290 -9.83 -18.34 1.42
CA ALA A 290 -9.16 -18.39 0.12
C ALA A 290 -7.64 -18.57 0.27
N VAL A 291 -7.01 -17.93 1.25
CA VAL A 291 -5.60 -18.17 1.62
C VAL A 291 -5.37 -19.65 1.93
N GLN A 292 -6.15 -20.23 2.84
CA GLN A 292 -5.99 -21.63 3.25
C GLN A 292 -6.34 -22.64 2.12
N ALA A 293 -7.16 -22.22 1.14
CA ALA A 293 -7.54 -23.02 -0.02
C ALA A 293 -6.55 -22.93 -1.20
N GLY A 294 -5.63 -21.95 -1.19
CA GLY A 294 -4.77 -21.61 -2.33
C GLY A 294 -5.51 -20.92 -3.48
N MET A 295 -6.58 -20.18 -3.17
CA MET A 295 -7.47 -19.51 -4.15
C MET A 295 -7.50 -17.99 -3.95
N TYR A 296 -6.54 -17.43 -3.22
CA TYR A 296 -6.57 -16.02 -2.85
C TYR A 296 -6.47 -15.09 -4.07
N ASP A 297 -5.59 -15.41 -5.02
CA ASP A 297 -5.42 -14.63 -6.25
C ASP A 297 -6.69 -14.63 -7.12
N GLU A 298 -7.40 -15.76 -7.20
CA GLU A 298 -8.69 -15.86 -7.91
C GLU A 298 -9.74 -14.94 -7.29
N VAL A 299 -9.80 -14.88 -5.95
CA VAL A 299 -10.72 -13.98 -5.23
C VAL A 299 -10.33 -12.52 -5.42
N LEU A 300 -9.04 -12.20 -5.41
CA LEU A 300 -8.52 -10.83 -5.60
C LEU A 300 -8.84 -10.24 -6.98
N GLN A 301 -9.10 -11.08 -7.99
CA GLN A 301 -9.47 -10.64 -9.34
C GLN A 301 -10.96 -10.33 -9.50
N ASP A 302 -11.83 -10.78 -8.57
CA ASP A 302 -13.27 -10.51 -8.66
C ASP A 302 -13.68 -9.23 -7.92
N GLY A 303 -13.74 -8.12 -8.66
CA GLY A 303 -14.18 -6.83 -8.13
C GLY A 303 -15.59 -6.84 -7.52
N ARG A 304 -16.47 -7.78 -7.90
CA ARG A 304 -17.82 -7.91 -7.30
C ARG A 304 -17.73 -8.44 -5.87
N VAL A 305 -16.78 -9.35 -5.62
CA VAL A 305 -16.52 -9.94 -4.31
C VAL A 305 -15.73 -8.96 -3.43
N ILE A 306 -14.61 -8.45 -3.94
CA ILE A 306 -13.69 -7.62 -3.18
C ILE A 306 -14.34 -6.32 -2.67
N ALA A 307 -15.24 -5.72 -3.45
CA ALA A 307 -16.01 -4.55 -3.03
C ALA A 307 -16.89 -4.80 -1.78
N ASN A 308 -17.14 -6.05 -1.39
CA ASN A 308 -17.91 -6.42 -0.22
C ASN A 308 -17.06 -6.87 0.97
N LEU A 309 -15.74 -7.02 0.80
CA LEU A 309 -14.82 -7.41 1.87
C LEU A 309 -14.21 -6.15 2.53
N PRO A 310 -14.09 -6.09 3.87
CA PRO A 310 -13.43 -4.98 4.54
C PRO A 310 -11.95 -4.86 4.16
N GLN A 311 -11.43 -3.64 4.04
CA GLN A 311 -10.02 -3.36 3.74
C GLN A 311 -9.06 -4.15 4.64
N THR A 312 -9.31 -4.17 5.96
CA THR A 312 -8.45 -4.88 6.93
C THR A 312 -8.49 -6.39 6.77
N ALA A 313 -9.61 -6.98 6.32
CA ALA A 313 -9.68 -8.42 6.10
C ALA A 313 -8.81 -8.86 4.91
N LEU A 314 -8.69 -8.01 3.89
CA LEU A 314 -7.81 -8.23 2.73
C LEU A 314 -6.33 -8.10 3.12
N MET A 315 -5.96 -7.04 3.85
CA MET A 315 -4.58 -6.85 4.28
C MET A 315 -4.10 -7.95 5.23
N ASP A 316 -4.96 -8.36 6.18
CA ASP A 316 -4.68 -9.46 7.12
C ASP A 316 -4.46 -10.79 6.37
N ALA A 317 -5.37 -11.14 5.44
CA ALA A 317 -5.25 -12.35 4.63
C ALA A 317 -4.01 -12.35 3.74
N ALA A 318 -3.70 -11.22 3.07
CA ALA A 318 -2.52 -11.09 2.24
C ALA A 318 -1.23 -11.29 3.03
N ARG A 319 -1.14 -10.68 4.21
CA ARG A 319 0.04 -10.76 5.08
C ARG A 319 0.27 -12.18 5.63
N SER A 320 -0.78 -12.98 5.78
CA SER A 320 -0.67 -14.40 6.15
C SER A 320 -0.05 -15.29 5.06
N ILE A 321 0.06 -14.82 3.81
CA ILE A 321 0.75 -15.54 2.72
C ILE A 321 2.22 -15.11 2.64
N THR A 322 2.46 -13.80 2.51
CA THR A 322 3.79 -13.25 2.22
C THR A 322 3.94 -11.87 2.86
N PHE A 323 5.18 -11.46 3.07
CA PHE A 323 5.51 -10.12 3.55
C PHE A 323 5.49 -9.07 2.43
N LEU A 324 5.82 -9.46 1.20
CA LEU A 324 5.80 -8.59 0.03
C LEU A 324 4.59 -8.94 -0.85
N ILE A 325 3.58 -8.07 -0.83
CA ILE A 325 2.34 -8.27 -1.60
C ILE A 325 2.54 -7.78 -3.05
N PRO A 326 2.19 -8.56 -4.09
CA PRO A 326 2.29 -8.11 -5.47
C PRO A 326 1.48 -6.83 -5.74
N GLY A 327 2.08 -5.85 -6.40
CA GLY A 327 1.57 -4.48 -6.46
C GLY A 327 0.31 -4.24 -7.32
N ASN A 328 0.02 -5.08 -8.31
CA ASN A 328 -1.18 -4.97 -9.15
C ASN A 328 -2.36 -5.80 -8.61
N THR A 329 -2.56 -5.79 -7.30
CA THR A 329 -3.63 -6.53 -6.65
C THR A 329 -4.48 -5.63 -5.76
N ALA A 330 -5.74 -6.00 -5.53
CA ALA A 330 -6.60 -5.27 -4.60
C ALA A 330 -6.08 -5.28 -3.15
N ALA A 331 -5.25 -6.26 -2.78
CA ALA A 331 -4.57 -6.28 -1.49
C ALA A 331 -3.45 -5.23 -1.42
N ALA A 332 -2.67 -5.05 -2.49
CA ALA A 332 -1.70 -3.96 -2.58
C ALA A 332 -2.38 -2.59 -2.57
N ASP A 333 -3.52 -2.43 -3.27
CA ASP A 333 -4.31 -1.18 -3.19
C ASP A 333 -4.73 -0.85 -1.76
N ALA A 334 -5.19 -1.87 -1.02
CA ALA A 334 -5.57 -1.70 0.38
C ALA A 334 -4.39 -1.21 1.23
N LEU A 335 -3.18 -1.75 1.03
CA LEU A 335 -1.96 -1.37 1.74
C LEU A 335 -1.46 0.02 1.35
N HIS A 336 -1.43 0.34 0.06
CA HIS A 336 -1.01 1.65 -0.45
C HIS A 336 -1.95 2.74 0.06
N LEU A 337 -3.26 2.53 -0.02
CA LEU A 337 -4.26 3.46 0.53
C LEU A 337 -4.13 3.60 2.06
N TRP A 338 -3.89 2.50 2.78
CA TRP A 338 -3.64 2.53 4.22
C TRP A 338 -2.43 3.40 4.58
N GLY A 339 -1.29 3.22 3.90
CA GLY A 339 -0.07 4.02 4.11
C GLY A 339 -0.25 5.51 3.81
N TRP A 340 -1.17 5.83 2.90
CA TRP A 340 -1.57 7.20 2.59
C TRP A 340 -2.58 7.80 3.58
N GLY A 341 -3.05 7.03 4.56
CA GLY A 341 -4.05 7.45 5.53
C GLY A 341 -5.47 7.47 4.99
N VAL A 342 -5.75 6.68 3.95
CA VAL A 342 -7.09 6.39 3.47
C VAL A 342 -7.59 5.17 4.24
N THR A 343 -8.36 5.43 5.31
CA THR A 343 -8.96 4.42 6.19
C THR A 343 -10.49 4.60 6.22
N PRO A 344 -11.20 4.13 5.16
CA PRO A 344 -12.63 4.36 5.02
C PRO A 344 -13.43 3.82 6.22
N GLN A 345 -14.33 4.64 6.77
CA GLN A 345 -15.16 4.22 7.90
C GLN A 345 -16.32 3.32 7.47
N HIS A 346 -16.68 3.39 6.19
CA HIS A 346 -17.79 2.66 5.61
C HIS A 346 -17.33 1.81 4.41
N GLN A 347 -17.92 0.63 4.29
CA GLN A 347 -17.65 -0.29 3.18
C GLN A 347 -17.95 0.35 1.81
N THR A 348 -18.94 1.25 1.75
CA THR A 348 -19.31 1.98 0.53
C THR A 348 -18.20 2.89 0.02
N GLU A 349 -17.53 3.59 0.93
CA GLU A 349 -16.38 4.44 0.62
C GLU A 349 -15.16 3.59 0.23
N TRP A 350 -14.89 2.50 0.94
CA TRP A 350 -13.84 1.55 0.55
C TRP A 350 -14.04 0.99 -0.87
N ALA A 351 -15.27 0.58 -1.22
CA ALA A 351 -15.57 0.13 -2.56
C ALA A 351 -15.39 1.24 -3.62
N ALA A 352 -15.66 2.50 -3.29
CA ALA A 352 -15.41 3.60 -4.21
C ALA A 352 -13.91 3.86 -4.43
N TRP A 353 -13.08 3.73 -3.38
CA TRP A 353 -11.62 3.78 -3.51
C TRP A 353 -11.08 2.64 -4.37
N LEU A 354 -11.56 1.40 -4.21
CA LEU A 354 -11.22 0.28 -5.09
C LEU A 354 -11.57 0.56 -6.55
N HIS A 355 -12.76 1.13 -6.78
CA HIS A 355 -13.17 1.55 -8.13
C HIS A 355 -12.19 2.56 -8.72
N LEU A 356 -11.70 3.52 -7.92
CA LEU A 356 -10.73 4.52 -8.37
C LEU A 356 -9.34 3.94 -8.63
N MET A 357 -8.81 3.11 -7.74
CA MET A 357 -7.51 2.47 -7.93
C MET A 357 -7.49 1.64 -9.22
N ALA A 358 -8.53 0.82 -9.43
CA ALA A 358 -8.66 0.01 -10.64
C ALA A 358 -8.78 0.86 -11.91
N PHE A 359 -9.63 1.91 -11.89
CA PHE A 359 -9.79 2.80 -13.04
C PHE A 359 -8.48 3.49 -13.41
N SER A 360 -7.69 3.91 -12.41
CA SER A 360 -6.43 4.62 -12.61
C SER A 360 -5.34 3.72 -13.21
N ARG A 361 -5.36 2.41 -12.89
CA ARG A 361 -4.51 1.41 -13.54
C ARG A 361 -5.02 0.95 -14.91
N GLY A 362 -6.18 1.42 -15.36
CA GLY A 362 -6.82 0.93 -16.60
C GLY A 362 -7.53 -0.41 -16.46
N ASP A 363 -7.69 -0.95 -15.24
CA ASP A 363 -8.45 -2.18 -14.99
C ASP A 363 -9.96 -1.90 -14.96
N HIS A 364 -10.50 -1.63 -16.14
CA HIS A 364 -11.91 -1.31 -16.32
C HIS A 364 -12.82 -2.52 -16.05
N ALA A 365 -12.32 -3.75 -16.22
CA ALA A 365 -13.06 -4.97 -15.92
C ALA A 365 -13.31 -5.10 -14.41
N PHE A 366 -12.26 -4.95 -13.60
CA PHE A 366 -12.37 -4.95 -12.14
C PHE A 366 -13.21 -3.78 -11.65
N ALA A 367 -12.98 -2.56 -12.17
CA ALA A 367 -13.77 -1.38 -11.82
C ALA A 367 -15.27 -1.59 -12.11
N SER A 368 -15.62 -2.17 -13.27
CA SER A 368 -17.00 -2.55 -13.58
C SER A 368 -17.54 -3.65 -12.65
N GLY A 369 -16.69 -4.58 -12.21
CA GLY A 369 -17.02 -5.57 -11.18
C GLY A 369 -17.41 -4.89 -9.86
N VAL A 370 -16.60 -3.95 -9.38
CA VAL A 370 -16.86 -3.15 -8.17
C VAL A 370 -18.16 -2.37 -8.30
N ALA A 371 -18.38 -1.68 -9.43
CA ALA A 371 -19.60 -0.90 -9.67
C ALA A 371 -20.89 -1.76 -9.74
N SER A 372 -20.76 -3.04 -10.06
CA SER A 372 -21.87 -4.01 -10.15
C SER A 372 -21.99 -4.95 -8.93
N SER A 373 -21.16 -4.76 -7.91
CA SER A 373 -21.11 -5.57 -6.68
C SER A 373 -22.39 -5.55 -5.84
N GLY A 374 -23.24 -4.53 -6.04
CA GLY A 374 -24.43 -4.28 -5.22
C GLY A 374 -24.18 -3.31 -4.05
N VAL A 375 -22.93 -2.89 -3.82
CA VAL A 375 -22.58 -1.83 -2.86
C VAL A 375 -22.92 -0.46 -3.46
N ALA A 376 -23.55 0.40 -2.67
CA ALA A 376 -23.93 1.75 -3.06
C ALA A 376 -22.71 2.67 -2.97
N LEU A 377 -22.01 2.86 -4.09
CA LEU A 377 -20.84 3.74 -4.16
C LEU A 377 -21.27 5.21 -3.93
N PRO A 378 -20.66 5.94 -2.97
CA PRO A 378 -20.95 7.35 -2.73
C PRO A 378 -20.56 8.24 -3.92
N TRP A 379 -19.63 7.78 -4.74
CA TRP A 379 -19.19 8.40 -5.97
C TRP A 379 -18.61 7.34 -6.91
N ARG A 380 -18.57 7.66 -8.21
CA ARG A 380 -17.97 6.80 -9.25
C ARG A 380 -16.95 7.59 -10.03
N VAL A 381 -15.88 6.92 -10.46
CA VAL A 381 -14.89 7.53 -11.35
C VAL A 381 -15.45 7.60 -12.76
N LYS A 382 -15.31 8.77 -13.38
CA LYS A 382 -15.64 8.97 -14.79
C LYS A 382 -14.41 8.84 -15.66
N TRP A 383 -13.33 9.48 -15.25
CA TRP A 383 -11.99 9.34 -15.81
C TRP A 383 -10.96 9.71 -14.73
N ALA A 384 -9.74 9.19 -14.88
CA ALA A 384 -8.62 9.45 -13.97
C ALA A 384 -7.32 9.56 -14.76
N HIS A 385 -6.70 10.75 -14.72
CA HIS A 385 -5.32 10.99 -15.13
C HIS A 385 -4.52 11.23 -13.86
N TRP A 386 -4.48 10.21 -13.00
CA TRP A 386 -3.96 10.30 -11.66
C TRP A 386 -2.99 9.15 -11.40
N ARG A 387 -1.91 9.47 -10.71
CA ARG A 387 -0.96 8.48 -10.21
C ARG A 387 -1.52 7.87 -8.91
N PRO A 388 -1.99 6.61 -8.92
CA PRO A 388 -2.47 5.99 -7.70
C PRO A 388 -1.31 5.79 -6.70
N PRO A 389 -1.60 5.72 -5.38
CA PRO A 389 -0.65 5.21 -4.38
C PRO A 389 -0.03 3.89 -4.84
N GLY A 390 1.29 3.75 -4.71
CA GLY A 390 2.05 2.60 -5.23
C GLY A 390 2.35 2.64 -6.73
N GLY A 391 1.74 3.57 -7.48
CA GLY A 391 1.89 3.67 -8.93
C GLY A 391 3.31 4.06 -9.36
N TYR A 392 3.99 3.20 -10.11
CA TYR A 392 5.32 3.42 -10.63
C TYR A 392 5.39 2.99 -12.10
N HIS A 393 5.21 3.97 -12.97
CA HIS A 393 5.32 3.84 -14.42
C HIS A 393 5.32 5.24 -15.05
N ALA A 394 6.07 5.46 -16.12
CA ALA A 394 6.10 6.72 -16.87
C ALA A 394 4.69 7.26 -17.24
N ARG A 395 3.77 6.39 -17.67
CA ARG A 395 2.36 6.71 -17.96
C ARG A 395 1.64 7.46 -16.84
N PHE A 396 1.95 7.18 -15.58
CA PHE A 396 1.33 7.87 -14.44
C PHE A 396 1.81 9.32 -14.28
N LEU A 397 2.94 9.69 -14.90
CA LEU A 397 3.51 11.04 -14.85
C LEU A 397 2.98 11.95 -15.97
N ARG A 398 2.36 11.40 -17.03
CA ARG A 398 1.85 12.14 -18.20
C ARG A 398 0.88 13.28 -17.85
N ALA A 399 0.13 13.13 -16.75
CA ALA A 399 -0.82 14.15 -16.33
C ALA A 399 -0.12 15.42 -15.84
N GLY A 400 1.06 15.31 -15.21
CA GLY A 400 1.79 16.41 -14.59
C GLY A 400 1.17 16.91 -13.28
N LYS A 401 1.85 17.91 -12.66
CA LYS A 401 1.40 18.57 -11.42
C LYS A 401 0.44 19.71 -11.72
N PHE A 402 -0.71 19.75 -11.05
CA PHE A 402 -1.67 20.85 -11.15
C PHE A 402 -1.57 21.76 -9.92
N ALA A 403 -1.36 23.06 -10.17
CA ALA A 403 -1.33 24.09 -9.15
C ALA A 403 -2.69 24.77 -8.95
N ALA A 404 -3.51 24.84 -10.01
CA ALA A 404 -4.86 25.37 -9.96
C ALA A 404 -5.71 24.82 -11.12
N THR A 405 -7.02 24.79 -10.92
CA THR A 405 -7.99 24.44 -11.96
C THR A 405 -9.07 25.52 -12.09
N ALA A 406 -9.68 25.62 -13.28
CA ALA A 406 -10.79 26.53 -13.56
C ALA A 406 -11.75 25.92 -14.60
N GLU A 407 -13.05 26.18 -14.48
CA GLU A 407 -14.02 25.79 -15.53
C GLU A 407 -13.94 26.79 -16.69
N VAL A 408 -13.87 26.27 -17.92
CA VAL A 408 -13.90 27.04 -19.17
C VAL A 408 -14.79 26.36 -20.20
N ARG A 409 -15.06 27.06 -21.31
CA ARG A 409 -15.69 26.50 -22.50
C ARG A 409 -14.68 26.45 -23.64
N TRP A 410 -14.47 25.27 -24.21
CA TRP A 410 -13.67 25.06 -25.41
C TRP A 410 -14.59 24.70 -26.58
N ARG A 411 -14.66 25.57 -27.59
CA ARG A 411 -15.59 25.45 -28.73
C ARG A 411 -17.04 25.19 -28.28
N GLY A 412 -17.45 25.90 -27.21
CA GLY A 412 -18.78 25.79 -26.59
C GLY A 412 -18.99 24.55 -25.68
N ARG A 413 -18.03 23.64 -25.57
CA ARG A 413 -18.10 22.46 -24.70
C ARG A 413 -17.44 22.70 -23.34
N ALA A 414 -17.91 22.01 -22.31
CA ALA A 414 -17.33 22.09 -20.98
C ALA A 414 -15.88 21.58 -20.98
N ALA A 415 -14.97 22.39 -20.46
CA ALA A 415 -13.55 22.09 -20.43
C ALA A 415 -12.91 22.61 -19.12
N ILE A 416 -11.69 22.16 -18.86
CA ILE A 416 -10.94 22.45 -17.64
C ILE A 416 -9.64 23.17 -18.01
N ALA A 417 -9.57 24.42 -17.55
CA ALA A 417 -8.40 25.20 -17.18
C ALA A 417 -7.44 24.47 -16.24
N GLY A 418 -6.26 23.99 -16.65
CA GLY A 418 -5.27 23.43 -15.74
C GLY A 418 -3.96 24.22 -15.73
N LEU A 419 -3.64 24.91 -14.63
CA LEU A 419 -2.32 25.51 -14.43
C LEU A 419 -1.36 24.45 -13.92
N GLN A 420 -0.30 24.17 -14.66
CA GLN A 420 0.65 23.11 -14.38
C GLN A 420 2.07 23.64 -14.21
N ARG A 421 2.93 22.80 -13.60
CA ARG A 421 4.35 23.10 -13.40
C ARG A 421 5.21 21.92 -13.84
N ARG A 422 6.30 22.23 -14.55
CA ARG A 422 7.39 21.31 -14.85
C ARG A 422 8.73 21.93 -14.45
N THR A 423 9.73 21.09 -14.22
CA THR A 423 11.11 21.54 -14.07
C THR A 423 11.78 21.38 -15.42
N GLU A 424 12.32 22.46 -15.97
CA GLU A 424 13.19 22.46 -17.16
C GLU A 424 14.45 23.24 -16.81
N ASP A 425 15.62 22.66 -17.07
CA ASP A 425 16.93 23.25 -16.75
C ASP A 425 17.09 23.72 -15.30
N GLY A 426 16.46 23.00 -14.36
CA GLY A 426 16.44 23.35 -12.94
C GLY A 426 15.52 24.53 -12.58
N GLU A 427 14.84 25.14 -13.54
CA GLU A 427 13.86 26.19 -13.33
C GLU A 427 12.41 25.66 -13.37
N GLN A 428 11.54 26.24 -12.54
CA GLN A 428 10.12 25.89 -12.52
C GLN A 428 9.39 26.69 -13.60
N GLN A 429 9.03 26.02 -14.68
CA GLN A 429 8.20 26.60 -15.73
C GLN A 429 6.72 26.26 -15.51
N SER A 430 5.86 27.25 -15.72
CA SER A 430 4.41 27.08 -15.63
C SER A 430 3.81 27.06 -17.03
N TYR A 431 2.88 26.14 -17.26
CA TYR A 431 2.13 26.06 -18.52
C TYR A 431 0.66 25.77 -18.25
N VAL A 432 -0.20 26.03 -19.23
CA VAL A 432 -1.63 25.74 -19.13
C VAL A 432 -2.02 24.62 -20.07
N SER A 433 -2.78 23.64 -19.59
CA SER A 433 -3.46 22.67 -20.44
C SER A 433 -4.98 22.89 -20.44
N ILE A 434 -5.61 22.69 -21.60
CA ILE A 434 -7.06 22.64 -21.75
C ILE A 434 -7.48 21.20 -21.95
N ARG A 435 -8.40 20.74 -21.10
CA ARG A 435 -8.90 19.36 -21.12
C ARG A 435 -10.41 19.31 -21.24
N ASP A 436 -10.93 18.34 -21.98
CA ASP A 436 -12.38 18.10 -22.05
C ASP A 436 -12.89 17.59 -20.69
N ALA A 437 -13.98 18.16 -20.19
CA ALA A 437 -14.50 17.79 -18.87
C ALA A 437 -15.18 16.40 -18.85
N GLU A 438 -15.65 15.92 -20.01
CA GLU A 438 -16.32 14.62 -20.15
C GLU A 438 -15.32 13.47 -20.20
N THR A 439 -14.19 13.64 -20.89
CA THR A 439 -13.20 12.58 -21.12
C THR A 439 -11.88 12.75 -20.37
N GLY A 440 -11.51 13.98 -19.99
CA GLY A 440 -10.20 14.30 -19.40
C GLY A 440 -9.07 14.52 -20.42
N ASP A 441 -9.34 14.25 -21.70
CA ASP A 441 -8.37 14.35 -22.79
C ASP A 441 -7.96 15.79 -23.04
N ARG A 442 -6.71 15.99 -23.47
CA ARG A 442 -6.22 17.30 -23.91
C ARG A 442 -6.89 17.67 -25.23
N VAL A 443 -7.43 18.89 -25.30
CA VAL A 443 -8.12 19.42 -26.50
C VAL A 443 -7.35 20.56 -27.18
N ALA A 444 -6.23 20.97 -26.60
CA ALA A 444 -5.29 21.95 -27.13
C ALA A 444 -3.85 21.61 -26.71
N GLU A 445 -2.88 22.11 -27.47
CA GLU A 445 -1.47 22.11 -27.06
C GLU A 445 -1.25 22.99 -25.82
N PRO A 446 -0.22 22.71 -25.00
CA PRO A 446 0.02 23.43 -23.77
C PRO A 446 0.45 24.86 -24.07
N TRP A 447 0.00 25.80 -23.25
CA TRP A 447 0.38 27.20 -23.40
C TRP A 447 1.49 27.54 -22.41
N GLU A 448 2.69 27.74 -22.92
CA GLU A 448 3.89 28.04 -22.12
C GLU A 448 4.04 29.55 -21.86
N ASN A 449 3.39 30.37 -22.69
CA ASN A 449 3.43 31.82 -22.57
C ASN A 449 2.35 32.36 -21.63
N ALA A 450 2.59 33.55 -21.08
CA ALA A 450 1.59 34.26 -20.28
C ALA A 450 0.33 34.69 -21.08
N GLU A 451 0.44 34.70 -22.41
CA GLU A 451 -0.65 35.03 -23.33
C GLU A 451 -1.29 33.77 -23.91
N ILE A 452 -2.61 33.82 -24.10
CA ILE A 452 -3.35 32.77 -24.79
C ILE A 452 -3.03 32.88 -26.29
N PRO A 453 -2.64 31.79 -26.98
CA PRO A 453 -2.36 31.80 -28.41
C PRO A 453 -3.51 32.40 -29.21
N GLU A 454 -3.20 33.31 -30.15
CA GLU A 454 -4.22 34.07 -30.89
C GLU A 454 -5.24 33.17 -31.59
N GLU A 455 -4.77 32.07 -32.17
CA GLU A 455 -5.58 31.02 -32.81
C GLU A 455 -6.58 30.34 -31.87
N ASN A 456 -6.31 30.33 -30.56
CA ASN A 456 -7.13 29.66 -29.55
C ASN A 456 -8.12 30.61 -28.86
N ARG A 457 -7.97 31.95 -29.01
CA ARG A 457 -8.81 32.94 -28.31
C ARG A 457 -10.28 32.87 -28.69
N ALA A 458 -10.59 32.62 -29.97
CA ALA A 458 -11.97 32.53 -30.45
C ALA A 458 -12.68 31.24 -30.00
N ASP A 459 -11.90 30.21 -29.69
CA ASP A 459 -12.40 28.90 -29.25
C ASP A 459 -12.62 28.84 -27.73
N LEU A 460 -12.11 29.81 -26.97
CA LEU A 460 -12.16 29.85 -25.51
C LEU A 460 -13.17 30.87 -24.99
N ALA A 461 -14.03 30.44 -24.06
CA ALA A 461 -15.00 31.31 -23.39
C ALA A 461 -15.19 30.92 -21.92
N TRP A 462 -15.77 31.83 -21.13
CA TRP A 462 -16.22 31.54 -19.77
C TRP A 462 -17.49 30.68 -19.78
N PRO A 463 -17.78 29.92 -18.70
CA PRO A 463 -19.08 29.29 -18.53
C PRO A 463 -20.19 30.34 -18.41
N ASP A 464 -21.36 30.06 -18.99
CA ASP A 464 -22.51 30.96 -18.98
C ASP A 464 -22.90 31.33 -17.54
N SER A 465 -22.64 32.58 -17.16
CA SER A 465 -23.04 33.13 -15.87
C SER A 465 -24.33 33.93 -16.03
N PRO A 466 -25.35 33.74 -15.18
CA PRO A 466 -26.59 34.49 -15.30
C PRO A 466 -26.36 35.99 -15.02
N GLY A 467 -26.27 36.78 -16.10
CA GLY A 467 -26.27 38.24 -16.06
C GLY A 467 -24.98 38.96 -16.48
N ASP A 468 -23.99 38.27 -17.05
CA ASP A 468 -22.72 38.89 -17.47
C ASP A 468 -22.42 38.62 -18.97
N ASP A 469 -22.31 39.68 -19.78
CA ASP A 469 -21.69 39.63 -21.11
C ASP A 469 -20.16 39.64 -20.91
N SER A 470 -19.62 38.62 -20.23
CA SER A 470 -18.20 38.60 -19.90
C SER A 470 -17.37 38.37 -21.18
N ALA A 471 -16.39 39.24 -21.41
CA ALA A 471 -15.46 39.06 -22.51
C ALA A 471 -14.64 37.77 -22.30
N SER A 472 -14.35 37.06 -23.39
CA SER A 472 -13.46 35.90 -23.37
C SER A 472 -12.12 36.25 -22.71
N PRO A 473 -11.50 35.32 -21.95
CA PRO A 473 -10.22 35.58 -21.33
C PRO A 473 -9.13 35.81 -22.40
N GLU A 474 -8.32 36.84 -22.22
CA GLU A 474 -7.22 37.17 -23.13
C GLU A 474 -5.86 36.68 -22.60
N ARG A 475 -5.75 36.54 -21.28
CA ARG A 475 -4.51 36.19 -20.59
C ARG A 475 -4.68 34.95 -19.72
N VAL A 476 -3.61 34.16 -19.62
CA VAL A 476 -3.56 32.96 -18.75
C VAL A 476 -3.90 33.30 -17.29
N GLN A 477 -3.45 34.46 -16.80
CA GLN A 477 -3.68 34.88 -15.41
C GLN A 477 -5.17 35.11 -15.09
N GLU A 478 -5.98 35.48 -16.08
CA GLU A 478 -7.42 35.73 -15.90
C GLU A 478 -8.15 34.43 -15.56
N LEU A 479 -7.70 33.30 -16.11
CA LEU A 479 -8.27 31.96 -15.87
C LEU A 479 -8.25 31.55 -14.39
N PHE A 480 -7.27 32.04 -13.64
CA PHE A 480 -7.01 31.60 -12.26
C PHE A 480 -7.10 32.76 -11.25
N ALA A 481 -7.62 33.92 -11.66
CA ALA A 481 -7.68 35.12 -10.82
C ALA A 481 -8.56 34.94 -9.56
N SER A 482 -9.59 34.08 -9.63
CA SER A 482 -10.42 33.67 -8.49
C SER A 482 -9.81 32.54 -7.66
N SER A 483 -8.85 31.81 -8.21
CA SER A 483 -8.22 30.64 -7.60
C SER A 483 -7.11 31.09 -6.65
N SER A 484 -7.47 31.64 -5.49
CA SER A 484 -6.48 31.84 -4.42
C SER A 484 -6.06 30.46 -3.89
N PRO A 485 -4.77 30.07 -3.96
CA PRO A 485 -4.33 28.73 -3.61
C PRO A 485 -4.28 28.60 -2.09
N ARG A 486 -5.43 28.41 -1.45
CA ARG A 486 -5.43 27.83 -0.10
C ARG A 486 -5.37 26.33 -0.28
N ARG A 487 -4.14 25.78 -0.35
CA ARG A 487 -3.91 24.36 -0.05
C ARG A 487 -4.63 24.11 1.26
N ARG A 488 -5.72 23.34 1.24
CA ARG A 488 -6.33 22.91 2.49
C ARG A 488 -5.36 21.92 3.11
N ASP A 489 -4.87 22.21 4.31
CA ASP A 489 -3.99 21.28 5.04
C ASP A 489 -4.63 19.88 5.21
N SER A 490 -5.96 19.79 5.07
CA SER A 490 -6.73 18.54 5.11
C SER A 490 -6.81 17.79 3.78
N ALA A 491 -6.59 18.41 2.61
CA ALA A 491 -6.74 17.79 1.29
C ALA A 491 -5.39 17.20 0.83
N PHE A 492 -5.14 15.96 1.25
CA PHE A 492 -3.81 15.37 1.17
C PHE A 492 -3.44 14.79 -0.21
N VAL A 493 -4.43 14.27 -0.95
CA VAL A 493 -4.16 13.56 -2.22
C VAL A 493 -4.15 14.52 -3.42
N LEU A 494 -5.06 15.50 -3.44
CA LEU A 494 -5.28 16.43 -4.55
C LEU A 494 -5.60 17.83 -3.98
N PRO A 495 -4.57 18.67 -3.74
CA PRO A 495 -4.73 19.93 -2.98
C PRO A 495 -5.43 21.08 -3.70
N CYS A 496 -5.76 20.96 -4.99
CA CYS A 496 -6.56 21.99 -5.68
C CYS A 496 -7.97 22.04 -5.10
N GLU A 497 -8.60 23.22 -5.17
CA GLU A 497 -10.01 23.35 -4.80
C GLU A 497 -10.87 22.46 -5.73
N PRO A 498 -11.80 21.65 -5.17
CA PRO A 498 -12.67 20.80 -5.99
C PRO A 498 -13.50 21.65 -6.97
N LEU A 499 -13.42 21.33 -8.26
CA LEU A 499 -14.10 22.06 -9.33
C LEU A 499 -15.34 21.30 -9.76
N ALA A 500 -16.53 21.84 -9.49
CA ALA A 500 -17.78 21.27 -9.98
C ALA A 500 -18.01 21.68 -11.45
N VAL A 501 -18.14 20.69 -12.34
CA VAL A 501 -18.44 20.89 -13.76
C VAL A 501 -19.62 19.99 -14.12
N HIS A 502 -20.80 20.58 -14.32
CA HIS A 502 -22.06 19.84 -14.54
C HIS A 502 -22.35 18.80 -13.42
N GLU A 503 -22.33 17.50 -13.75
CA GLU A 503 -22.61 16.39 -12.82
C GLU A 503 -21.34 15.77 -12.22
N VAL A 504 -20.15 16.29 -12.54
CA VAL A 504 -18.89 15.78 -12.01
C VAL A 504 -18.19 16.82 -11.15
N VAL A 505 -17.39 16.33 -10.20
CA VAL A 505 -16.45 17.12 -9.42
C VAL A 505 -15.05 16.68 -9.80
N VAL A 506 -14.23 17.64 -10.22
CA VAL A 506 -12.85 17.42 -10.64
C VAL A 506 -11.93 17.79 -9.49
N PHE A 507 -11.06 16.85 -9.14
CA PHE A 507 -10.00 17.03 -8.15
C PHE A 507 -8.65 17.06 -8.87
N GLY A 508 -7.77 17.97 -8.46
CA GLY A 508 -6.46 18.15 -9.08
C GLY A 508 -5.34 18.39 -8.09
N GLY A 509 -4.11 18.09 -8.48
CA GLY A 509 -2.97 18.23 -7.58
C GLY A 509 -1.64 17.76 -8.13
N ASP A 510 -0.71 17.53 -7.20
CA ASP A 510 0.66 17.09 -7.52
C ASP A 510 0.68 15.69 -8.19
N LEU A 511 -0.39 14.90 -8.02
CA LEU A 511 -0.52 13.54 -8.57
C LEU A 511 -1.37 13.45 -9.85
N GLY A 512 -1.85 14.58 -10.38
CA GLY A 512 -2.67 14.62 -11.59
C GLY A 512 -4.11 15.09 -11.35
N LEU A 513 -5.06 14.54 -12.13
CA LEU A 513 -6.48 14.91 -12.14
C LEU A 513 -7.40 13.68 -12.05
N ILE A 514 -8.53 13.84 -11.36
CA ILE A 514 -9.60 12.84 -11.27
C ILE A 514 -10.95 13.54 -11.46
N ALA A 515 -11.86 12.94 -12.24
CA ALA A 515 -13.27 13.33 -12.24
C ALA A 515 -14.14 12.27 -11.57
N LEU A 516 -14.86 12.71 -10.54
CA LEU A 516 -15.80 11.88 -9.79
C LEU A 516 -17.23 12.34 -10.04
N GLN A 517 -18.12 11.38 -10.27
CA GLN A 517 -19.56 11.59 -10.29
C GLN A 517 -20.14 11.22 -8.90
N PRO A 518 -20.52 12.19 -8.07
CA PRO A 518 -21.14 11.90 -6.77
C PRO A 518 -22.53 11.28 -6.94
N ALA A 519 -22.90 10.41 -6.01
CA ALA A 519 -24.28 9.97 -5.87
C ALA A 519 -25.18 11.14 -5.44
N ARG A 520 -26.47 11.09 -5.78
CA ARG A 520 -27.41 12.17 -5.48
C ARG A 520 -27.44 12.48 -3.98
N GLY A 521 -27.18 13.74 -3.64
CA GLY A 521 -27.21 14.24 -2.26
C GLY A 521 -25.99 13.89 -1.42
N VAL A 522 -24.94 13.30 -2.01
CA VAL A 522 -23.67 13.05 -1.34
C VAL A 522 -22.73 14.23 -1.63
N ASP A 523 -22.22 14.83 -0.55
CA ASP A 523 -21.14 15.79 -0.63
C ASP A 523 -19.80 15.05 -0.61
N ILE A 524 -18.93 15.38 -1.56
CA ILE A 524 -17.60 14.79 -1.70
C ILE A 524 -16.51 15.86 -1.62
N SER A 525 -16.82 17.06 -1.12
CA SER A 525 -15.83 18.14 -0.98
C SER A 525 -14.64 17.78 -0.09
N ASP A 526 -14.83 16.85 0.85
CA ASP A 526 -13.81 16.36 1.79
C ASP A 526 -13.12 15.07 1.29
N PHE A 527 -13.28 14.73 0.00
CA PHE A 527 -12.58 13.61 -0.63
C PHE A 527 -11.07 13.70 -0.40
N GLY A 528 -10.47 12.60 0.04
CA GLY A 528 -9.03 12.52 0.30
C GLY A 528 -8.57 13.16 1.62
N ALA A 529 -9.49 13.42 2.57
CA ALA A 529 -9.15 13.78 3.93
C ALA A 529 -8.33 12.67 4.61
N ARG A 530 -7.14 13.00 5.11
CA ARG A 530 -6.23 12.02 5.72
C ARG A 530 -6.69 11.65 7.13
N GLN A 531 -6.71 10.35 7.41
CA GLN A 531 -6.70 9.82 8.77
C GLN A 531 -5.57 8.80 8.85
N GLN A 532 -4.42 9.22 9.38
CA GLN A 532 -3.32 8.29 9.57
C GLN A 532 -3.78 7.10 10.42
N PRO A 533 -3.45 5.87 10.03
CA PRO A 533 -3.65 4.74 10.89
C PRO A 533 -2.85 4.92 12.18
N LEU A 534 -3.41 4.49 13.32
CA LEU A 534 -2.72 4.54 14.60
C LEU A 534 -1.61 3.48 14.65
N SER A 535 -1.94 2.30 14.13
CA SER A 535 -1.06 1.16 13.95
C SER A 535 -0.29 1.29 12.63
N ASP A 536 0.97 0.85 12.63
CA ASP A 536 1.87 0.95 11.47
C ASP A 536 1.43 0.04 10.30
N SER A 537 2.17 0.02 9.19
CA SER A 537 1.87 -0.83 8.02
C SER A 537 1.72 -2.33 8.35
N TYR A 538 0.86 -3.04 7.60
CA TYR A 538 0.70 -4.50 7.73
C TYR A 538 1.84 -5.28 7.08
N ALA A 539 2.24 -4.83 5.90
CA ALA A 539 3.13 -5.51 4.96
C ALA A 539 3.71 -4.45 4.01
N ASP A 540 4.75 -4.83 3.26
CA ASP A 540 5.18 -4.05 2.11
C ASP A 540 4.37 -4.47 0.89
N ALA A 541 3.94 -3.48 0.11
CA ALA A 541 3.29 -3.70 -1.17
C ALA A 541 4.26 -3.33 -2.30
N GLY A 542 4.34 -4.21 -3.29
CA GLY A 542 5.11 -3.95 -4.50
C GLY A 542 4.52 -2.82 -5.33
N LEU A 543 5.29 -2.42 -6.34
CA LEU A 543 4.93 -1.36 -7.28
C LEU A 543 3.71 -1.73 -8.11
N SER A 544 2.83 -0.76 -8.34
CA SER A 544 1.69 -0.89 -9.24
C SER A 544 2.01 -0.26 -10.59
N SER A 545 1.61 -0.91 -11.67
CA SER A 545 1.72 -0.42 -13.05
C SER A 545 0.33 -0.42 -13.72
N PRO A 546 0.13 0.28 -14.84
CA PRO A 546 -1.07 0.10 -15.64
C PRO A 546 -1.22 -1.38 -16.05
N LEU A 547 -2.45 -1.92 -16.02
CA LEU A 547 -2.68 -3.37 -16.20
C LEU A 547 -2.16 -3.89 -17.55
N ASP A 548 -2.33 -3.09 -18.61
CA ASP A 548 -1.92 -3.42 -19.98
C ASP A 548 -0.52 -2.88 -20.33
N ALA A 549 0.25 -2.43 -19.34
CA ALA A 549 1.62 -1.99 -19.58
C ALA A 549 2.53 -3.19 -19.87
N PRO A 550 3.39 -3.12 -20.91
CA PRO A 550 4.49 -4.06 -21.05
C PRO A 550 5.48 -3.90 -19.89
N ALA A 551 6.45 -4.80 -19.80
CA ALA A 551 7.61 -4.57 -18.94
C ALA A 551 8.28 -3.24 -19.31
N PRO A 552 8.83 -2.48 -18.34
CA PRO A 552 9.52 -1.23 -18.61
C PRO A 552 10.58 -1.40 -19.69
N GLY A 553 10.64 -0.45 -20.61
CA GLY A 553 11.59 -0.49 -21.71
C GLY A 553 11.85 0.90 -22.29
N ARG A 554 12.85 1.01 -23.17
CA ARG A 554 13.25 2.28 -23.80
C ARG A 554 12.10 3.10 -24.39
N GLU A 555 11.04 2.46 -24.89
CA GLU A 555 9.87 3.14 -25.48
C GLU A 555 9.17 4.05 -24.47
N ASP A 556 9.29 3.76 -23.16
CA ASP A 556 8.77 4.62 -22.10
C ASP A 556 9.52 5.95 -21.98
N LEU A 557 10.69 6.13 -22.63
CA LEU A 557 11.34 7.43 -22.74
C LEU A 557 10.46 8.44 -23.49
N ILE A 558 9.64 7.99 -24.44
CA ILE A 558 8.66 8.84 -25.13
C ILE A 558 7.62 9.38 -24.14
N ASP A 559 7.25 8.58 -23.13
CA ASP A 559 6.31 9.01 -22.08
C ASP A 559 6.93 9.99 -21.09
N LEU A 560 8.25 9.95 -20.94
CA LEU A 560 8.99 10.82 -20.02
C LEU A 560 9.38 12.14 -20.68
N PHE A 561 9.93 12.10 -21.89
CA PHE A 561 10.50 13.27 -22.57
C PHE A 561 9.59 13.78 -23.69
N GLY A 562 8.87 12.89 -24.37
CA GLY A 562 8.12 13.21 -25.59
C GLY A 562 8.85 12.69 -26.83
N GLU A 563 8.11 12.47 -27.90
CA GLU A 563 8.67 11.94 -29.16
C GLU A 563 9.66 12.92 -29.80
N ASP A 564 9.42 14.22 -29.67
CA ASP A 564 10.28 15.28 -30.21
C ASP A 564 11.65 15.39 -29.50
N ASP A 565 11.79 14.79 -28.30
CA ASP A 565 13.02 14.79 -27.51
C ASP A 565 13.80 13.46 -27.64
N ILE A 566 13.39 12.56 -28.53
CA ILE A 566 14.12 11.35 -28.89
C ILE A 566 14.76 11.56 -30.26
N PHE A 567 16.09 11.46 -30.32
CA PHE A 567 16.86 11.80 -31.51
C PHE A 567 17.57 10.58 -32.09
N PRO A 568 17.06 10.01 -33.19
CA PRO A 568 17.80 9.06 -34.01
C PRO A 568 19.09 9.67 -34.53
N ILE A 569 20.14 8.85 -34.60
CA ILE A 569 21.43 9.26 -35.16
C ILE A 569 21.43 8.94 -36.65
N GLU A 570 21.79 9.91 -37.47
CA GLU A 570 21.88 9.70 -38.92
C GLU A 570 22.99 8.69 -39.26
N ALA A 571 22.78 7.91 -40.31
CA ALA A 571 23.73 6.85 -40.69
C ALA A 571 25.13 7.38 -41.05
N GLU A 572 25.23 8.65 -41.46
CA GLU A 572 26.49 9.34 -41.76
C GLU A 572 27.25 9.82 -40.52
N ASP A 573 26.56 10.00 -39.39
CA ASP A 573 27.13 10.43 -38.12
C ASP A 573 27.56 9.25 -37.23
N LEU A 574 27.26 8.01 -37.63
CA LEU A 574 27.69 6.82 -36.91
C LEU A 574 29.17 6.48 -37.17
N PRO A 575 30.02 6.41 -36.14
CA PRO A 575 31.43 6.07 -36.30
C PRO A 575 31.63 4.65 -36.87
N ASP A 576 32.65 4.49 -37.73
CA ASP A 576 33.05 3.18 -38.27
C ASP A 576 33.50 2.20 -37.17
N GLY A 577 34.07 2.72 -36.08
CA GLY A 577 34.54 1.93 -34.95
C GLY A 577 33.43 1.35 -34.07
N LEU A 578 32.20 1.87 -34.17
CA LEU A 578 31.03 1.33 -33.48
C LEU A 578 30.51 0.12 -34.27
N THR A 579 31.09 -1.06 -34.05
CA THR A 579 30.82 -2.27 -34.85
C THR A 579 29.75 -3.19 -34.24
N HIS A 580 29.35 -2.95 -32.99
CA HIS A 580 28.28 -3.73 -32.34
C HIS A 580 26.92 -3.50 -33.03
N GLY A 581 26.44 -4.54 -33.73
CA GLY A 581 25.28 -4.43 -34.63
C GLY A 581 24.00 -3.92 -33.95
N ALA A 582 23.65 -4.49 -32.79
CA ALA A 582 22.42 -4.11 -32.09
C ALA A 582 22.45 -2.66 -31.58
N THR A 583 23.61 -2.15 -31.15
CA THR A 583 23.75 -0.75 -30.72
C THR A 583 23.60 0.20 -31.91
N ARG A 584 24.18 -0.14 -33.07
CA ARG A 584 24.02 0.65 -34.30
C ARG A 584 22.56 0.72 -34.73
N GLU A 585 21.88 -0.41 -34.80
CA GLU A 585 20.47 -0.50 -35.17
C GLU A 585 19.61 0.34 -34.23
N LEU A 586 19.85 0.24 -32.91
CA LEU A 586 19.12 1.02 -31.92
C LEU A 586 19.34 2.53 -32.07
N LEU A 587 20.56 2.99 -32.32
CA LEU A 587 20.85 4.42 -32.53
C LEU A 587 20.22 4.95 -33.83
N LEU A 588 20.13 4.13 -34.88
CA LEU A 588 19.50 4.51 -36.16
C LEU A 588 17.97 4.56 -36.07
N GLU A 589 17.36 3.56 -35.42
CA GLU A 589 15.91 3.37 -35.44
C GLU A 589 15.20 4.14 -34.32
N PHE A 590 15.79 4.14 -33.12
CA PHE A 590 15.20 4.77 -31.94
C PHE A 590 15.99 6.03 -31.55
N GLY A 591 17.31 5.93 -31.39
CA GLY A 591 18.16 7.05 -31.01
C GLY A 591 18.41 7.18 -29.51
N LEU A 592 18.71 8.39 -29.06
CA LEU A 592 18.95 8.73 -27.67
C LEU A 592 18.04 9.87 -27.20
N PRO A 593 17.60 9.88 -25.93
CA PRO A 593 16.85 11.01 -25.39
C PRO A 593 17.77 12.22 -25.23
N TYR A 594 17.26 13.40 -25.57
CA TYR A 594 17.92 14.65 -25.19
C TYR A 594 17.63 14.96 -23.73
N MET A 595 18.67 14.88 -22.90
CA MET A 595 18.55 15.01 -21.46
C MET A 595 19.70 15.89 -20.96
N TRP A 596 19.37 17.04 -20.37
CA TRP A 596 20.40 17.99 -19.96
C TRP A 596 21.06 17.64 -18.63
N ASP A 597 20.27 17.50 -17.56
CA ASP A 597 20.75 17.25 -16.20
C ASP A 597 19.65 16.64 -15.30
N GLU A 598 19.18 15.44 -15.64
CA GLU A 598 18.27 14.68 -14.76
C GLU A 598 19.10 14.05 -13.65
N GLY A 599 19.04 14.62 -12.43
CA GLY A 599 19.73 14.09 -11.26
C GLY A 599 21.24 13.94 -11.45
N GLY A 600 21.91 14.85 -12.16
CA GLY A 600 23.34 14.75 -12.45
C GLY A 600 23.69 13.95 -13.71
N MET A 601 22.71 13.41 -14.45
CA MET A 601 22.92 12.71 -15.72
C MET A 601 22.44 13.56 -16.90
N GLY A 602 23.26 13.64 -17.95
CA GLY A 602 22.91 14.21 -19.24
C GLY A 602 23.25 13.26 -20.39
N ILE A 603 22.38 13.20 -21.39
CA ILE A 603 22.55 12.46 -22.65
C ILE A 603 22.38 13.46 -23.79
N PHE A 604 23.36 13.51 -24.69
CA PHE A 604 23.52 14.58 -25.67
C PHE A 604 23.54 14.02 -27.10
N PRO A 605 22.38 13.62 -27.66
CA PRO A 605 22.30 13.07 -29.02
C PRO A 605 22.80 14.02 -30.11
N CYS A 606 22.79 15.32 -29.88
CA CYS A 606 23.23 16.34 -30.84
C CYS A 606 24.59 16.96 -30.45
N GLY A 607 25.31 16.36 -29.51
CA GLY A 607 26.47 16.97 -28.86
C GLY A 607 26.09 18.03 -27.83
N ASP A 608 27.10 18.53 -27.12
CA ASP A 608 27.01 19.68 -26.23
C ASP A 608 28.02 20.78 -26.67
N TRP A 609 28.26 21.77 -25.82
CA TRP A 609 29.22 22.83 -26.13
C TRP A 609 30.70 22.39 -26.00
N GLU A 610 30.97 21.19 -25.48
CA GLU A 610 32.31 20.62 -25.28
C GLU A 610 32.62 19.43 -26.21
N SER A 611 31.63 18.76 -26.81
CA SER A 611 31.81 17.55 -27.62
C SER A 611 30.73 17.42 -28.69
N ASP A 612 31.11 16.97 -29.87
CA ASP A 612 30.19 16.59 -30.94
C ASP A 612 29.54 15.22 -30.62
N VAL A 613 28.49 14.87 -31.37
CA VAL A 613 27.80 13.58 -31.21
C VAL A 613 28.76 12.41 -31.44
N LEU A 614 28.77 11.44 -30.51
CA LEU A 614 29.60 10.23 -30.60
C LEU A 614 31.10 10.50 -30.77
N ASP A 615 31.61 11.58 -30.16
CA ASP A 615 33.04 11.88 -30.14
C ASP A 615 33.86 10.72 -29.55
N GLU A 616 34.90 10.30 -30.27
CA GLU A 616 35.81 9.24 -29.80
C GLU A 616 36.68 9.74 -28.65
N LEU A 617 36.68 8.99 -27.55
CA LEU A 617 37.57 9.23 -26.42
C LEU A 617 39.02 8.91 -26.85
N PRO A 618 39.96 9.87 -26.81
CA PRO A 618 41.31 9.66 -27.34
C PRO A 618 42.10 8.57 -26.61
N CYS A 619 41.92 8.45 -25.29
CA CYS A 619 42.48 7.40 -24.47
C CYS A 619 41.74 7.29 -23.13
N TRP A 620 41.84 6.12 -22.49
CA TRP A 620 41.39 5.94 -21.10
C TRP A 620 42.26 6.79 -20.16
N PRO A 621 41.67 7.42 -19.11
CA PRO A 621 42.43 8.28 -18.19
C PRO A 621 43.64 7.59 -17.56
N GLU A 622 44.78 8.29 -17.54
CA GLU A 622 46.01 7.78 -16.91
C GLU A 622 45.85 7.69 -15.38
N GLY A 623 46.35 6.59 -14.79
CA GLY A 623 46.31 6.38 -13.34
C GLY A 623 45.01 5.79 -12.80
N ILE A 624 44.08 5.42 -13.69
CA ILE A 624 42.85 4.68 -13.39
C ILE A 624 43.00 3.24 -13.90
N GLU A 625 42.48 2.26 -13.15
CA GLU A 625 42.50 0.87 -13.60
C GLU A 625 41.80 0.73 -14.97
N PRO A 626 42.41 0.06 -15.96
CA PRO A 626 41.78 -0.16 -17.25
C PRO A 626 40.58 -1.09 -17.12
N VAL A 627 39.53 -0.82 -17.90
CA VAL A 627 38.38 -1.71 -18.06
C VAL A 627 38.71 -2.91 -18.96
N ALA A 628 37.82 -3.91 -18.99
CA ALA A 628 37.99 -5.09 -19.85
C ALA A 628 37.80 -4.75 -21.34
N GLU A 629 36.99 -3.74 -21.62
CA GLU A 629 36.69 -3.21 -22.94
C GLU A 629 37.91 -2.48 -23.52
N THR A 630 38.12 -2.63 -24.83
CA THR A 630 39.33 -2.11 -25.49
C THR A 630 39.11 -0.84 -26.30
N GLY A 631 37.86 -0.37 -26.42
CA GLY A 631 37.50 0.72 -27.30
C GLY A 631 37.55 0.35 -28.79
N PRO A 632 37.37 1.32 -29.71
CA PRO A 632 37.23 2.76 -29.44
C PRO A 632 35.96 3.08 -28.62
N PHE A 633 36.04 4.12 -27.79
CA PHE A 633 34.93 4.54 -26.92
C PHE A 633 34.30 5.81 -27.46
N PHE A 634 32.98 5.85 -27.61
CA PHE A 634 32.26 7.00 -28.17
C PHE A 634 31.36 7.66 -27.13
N GLN A 635 31.51 8.97 -26.93
CA GLN A 635 30.80 9.71 -25.88
C GLN A 635 29.32 9.94 -26.27
N ILE A 636 28.43 9.66 -25.33
CA ILE A 636 26.98 9.90 -25.47
C ILE A 636 26.42 10.89 -24.44
N GLY A 637 27.18 11.19 -23.39
CA GLY A 637 26.66 11.98 -22.30
C GLY A 637 27.64 12.19 -21.16
N LYS A 638 27.11 12.66 -20.04
CA LYS A 638 27.81 12.83 -18.78
C LYS A 638 26.96 12.29 -17.63
N TRP A 639 27.61 11.76 -16.60
CA TRP A 639 26.92 11.31 -15.40
C TRP A 639 27.75 11.59 -14.15
N MET A 640 27.22 12.45 -13.28
CA MET A 640 27.92 12.95 -12.09
C MET A 640 29.28 13.54 -12.47
N GLY A 641 29.31 14.38 -13.52
CA GLY A 641 30.52 15.03 -14.04
C GLY A 641 31.47 14.15 -14.85
N ALA A 642 31.32 12.82 -14.84
CA ALA A 642 32.10 11.88 -15.63
C ALA A 642 31.53 11.70 -17.04
N LYS A 643 32.37 11.33 -18.02
CA LYS A 643 31.90 11.03 -19.38
C LYS A 643 31.18 9.68 -19.40
N LEU A 644 30.06 9.60 -20.12
CA LEU A 644 29.35 8.37 -20.40
C LEU A 644 29.66 7.97 -21.86
N VAL A 645 30.20 6.77 -22.05
CA VAL A 645 30.69 6.30 -23.35
C VAL A 645 30.16 4.92 -23.73
N ILE A 646 30.09 4.65 -25.02
CA ILE A 646 29.79 3.33 -25.62
C ILE A 646 31.11 2.71 -26.07
N ASP A 647 31.38 1.46 -25.69
CA ASP A 647 32.44 0.65 -26.30
C ASP A 647 32.02 0.19 -27.70
N GLY A 648 32.78 0.57 -28.73
CA GLY A 648 32.45 0.33 -30.13
C GLY A 648 32.22 -1.15 -30.49
N PRO A 649 33.11 -2.07 -30.10
CA PRO A 649 32.97 -3.50 -30.40
C PRO A 649 31.88 -4.23 -29.62
N THR A 650 31.72 -3.95 -28.32
CA THR A 650 30.79 -4.69 -27.45
C THR A 650 29.43 -4.01 -27.25
N GLY A 651 29.34 -2.71 -27.46
CA GLY A 651 28.14 -1.92 -27.17
C GLY A 651 27.90 -1.69 -25.68
N HIS A 652 28.85 -2.04 -24.80
CA HIS A 652 28.77 -1.79 -23.37
C HIS A 652 28.80 -0.28 -23.08
N ILE A 653 28.09 0.14 -22.03
CA ILE A 653 28.02 1.52 -21.58
C ILE A 653 28.91 1.69 -20.35
N LEU A 654 29.82 2.64 -20.39
CA LEU A 654 30.82 2.86 -19.35
C LEU A 654 30.76 4.31 -18.83
N ARG A 655 30.88 4.48 -17.51
CA ARG A 655 31.12 5.78 -16.88
C ARG A 655 32.63 5.96 -16.70
N VAL A 656 33.23 6.89 -17.41
CA VAL A 656 34.67 7.17 -17.39
C VAL A 656 35.00 8.10 -16.21
N PRO A 657 35.76 7.67 -15.19
CA PRO A 657 35.97 8.48 -13.98
C PRO A 657 36.82 9.71 -14.26
N THR A 658 36.57 10.79 -13.52
CA THR A 658 37.30 12.07 -13.70
C THR A 658 38.62 12.12 -12.94
N GLY A 659 38.84 11.20 -11.98
CA GLY A 659 40.06 11.10 -11.19
C GLY A 659 40.06 9.90 -10.22
N PRO A 660 41.19 9.62 -9.54
CA PRO A 660 41.35 8.44 -8.68
C PRO A 660 40.45 8.43 -7.44
N ASP A 661 40.03 9.60 -6.97
CA ASP A 661 39.11 9.72 -5.81
C ASP A 661 37.67 9.30 -6.16
N GLU A 662 37.33 9.12 -7.45
CA GLU A 662 36.02 8.64 -7.92
C GLU A 662 36.03 7.16 -8.34
N GLU A 663 37.11 6.42 -8.07
CA GLU A 663 37.25 5.01 -8.46
C GLU A 663 36.13 4.11 -7.90
N TYR A 664 35.58 4.44 -6.73
CA TYR A 664 34.43 3.74 -6.16
C TYR A 664 33.13 3.94 -6.96
N LEU A 665 33.02 5.01 -7.76
CA LEU A 665 31.91 5.25 -8.70
C LEU A 665 32.18 4.63 -10.09
N ALA A 666 33.37 4.07 -10.30
CA ALA A 666 33.80 3.45 -11.55
C ALA A 666 33.62 1.91 -11.57
N ALA A 667 33.21 1.34 -10.44
CA ALA A 667 33.50 -0.05 -10.10
C ALA A 667 32.84 -1.10 -11.03
N LEU A 668 31.96 -0.71 -11.95
CA LEU A 668 31.21 -1.59 -12.85
C LEU A 668 30.87 -0.85 -14.16
N PRO A 669 30.66 -1.57 -15.29
CA PRO A 669 30.00 -0.99 -16.45
C PRO A 669 28.63 -0.44 -16.04
N ALA A 670 28.19 0.66 -16.65
CA ALA A 670 26.86 1.22 -16.40
C ALA A 670 25.76 0.31 -16.98
N ALA A 671 26.06 -0.41 -18.07
CA ALA A 671 25.26 -1.50 -18.61
C ALA A 671 26.07 -2.32 -19.63
N HIS A 672 25.68 -3.57 -19.88
CA HIS A 672 26.25 -4.41 -20.96
C HIS A 672 25.56 -4.22 -22.32
N SER A 673 24.55 -3.37 -22.41
CA SER A 673 23.98 -2.96 -23.70
C SER A 673 23.33 -1.58 -23.61
N LEU A 674 23.24 -0.90 -24.74
CA LEU A 674 22.52 0.39 -24.81
C LEU A 674 21.03 0.23 -24.46
N ASP A 675 20.40 -0.89 -24.83
CA ASP A 675 18.99 -1.13 -24.52
C ASP A 675 18.74 -1.28 -23.01
N ASN A 676 19.57 -2.07 -22.32
CA ASN A 676 19.50 -2.19 -20.86
C ASN A 676 19.77 -0.83 -20.20
N PHE A 677 20.75 -0.08 -20.70
CA PHE A 677 21.06 1.25 -20.17
C PHE A 677 19.87 2.20 -20.29
N LEU A 678 19.24 2.30 -21.47
CA LEU A 678 18.07 3.17 -21.67
C LEU A 678 16.87 2.70 -20.83
N THR A 679 16.69 1.39 -20.65
CA THR A 679 15.66 0.84 -19.76
C THR A 679 15.91 1.20 -18.29
N MET A 680 17.17 1.13 -17.84
CA MET A 680 17.56 1.59 -16.51
C MET A 680 17.36 3.11 -16.33
N VAL A 681 17.66 3.92 -17.37
CA VAL A 681 17.36 5.36 -17.38
C VAL A 681 15.85 5.62 -17.23
N VAL A 682 14.99 4.88 -17.93
CA VAL A 682 13.52 4.98 -17.77
C VAL A 682 13.10 4.76 -16.32
N LEU A 683 13.55 3.66 -15.72
CA LEU A 683 13.22 3.31 -14.34
C LEU A 683 13.70 4.41 -13.39
N TRP A 684 14.97 4.79 -13.51
CA TRP A 684 15.59 5.78 -12.63
C TRP A 684 14.93 7.16 -12.73
N VAL A 685 14.70 7.68 -13.94
CA VAL A 685 14.03 8.97 -14.17
C VAL A 685 12.57 8.92 -13.69
N THR A 686 11.86 7.80 -13.94
CA THR A 686 10.51 7.59 -13.39
C THR A 686 10.53 7.67 -11.86
N GLY A 687 11.53 7.06 -11.21
CA GLY A 687 11.76 7.13 -9.77
C GLY A 687 12.01 8.54 -9.27
N LEU A 688 12.94 9.29 -9.88
CA LEU A 688 13.24 10.67 -9.49
C LEU A 688 12.02 11.58 -9.63
N ARG A 689 11.35 11.53 -10.79
CA ARG A 689 10.17 12.36 -11.04
C ARG A 689 9.02 11.98 -10.12
N THR A 690 8.80 10.70 -9.85
CA THR A 690 7.82 10.23 -8.86
C THR A 690 8.16 10.73 -7.45
N ARG A 691 9.42 10.60 -7.00
CA ARG A 691 9.87 11.11 -5.70
C ARG A 691 9.58 12.59 -5.54
N SER A 692 9.77 13.37 -6.62
CA SER A 692 9.56 14.82 -6.64
C SER A 692 8.10 15.24 -6.47
N ILE A 693 7.16 14.36 -6.83
CA ILE A 693 5.71 14.63 -6.77
C ILE A 693 5.09 14.11 -5.47
N LEU A 694 5.78 13.20 -4.77
CA LEU A 694 5.28 12.57 -3.57
C LEU A 694 5.33 13.49 -2.34
N PRO A 695 4.27 13.51 -1.52
CA PRO A 695 4.32 14.10 -0.19
C PRO A 695 5.34 13.35 0.71
N PRO A 696 5.76 13.94 1.84
CA PRO A 696 6.70 13.31 2.78
C PRO A 696 6.00 12.20 3.59
N VAL A 697 5.56 11.15 2.92
CA VAL A 697 5.00 9.92 3.51
C VAL A 697 5.94 8.74 3.29
N ALA A 698 5.64 7.61 3.94
CA ALA A 698 6.48 6.40 3.91
C ALA A 698 6.89 5.99 2.50
N GLU A 699 5.97 6.08 1.53
CA GLU A 699 6.24 5.72 0.13
C GLU A 699 7.42 6.49 -0.48
N ARG A 700 7.55 7.79 -0.18
CA ARG A 700 8.68 8.61 -0.69
C ARG A 700 10.03 8.08 -0.20
N GLY A 701 10.07 7.55 1.02
CA GLY A 701 11.27 6.93 1.61
C GLY A 701 11.55 5.52 1.09
N GLN A 702 10.53 4.79 0.65
CA GLN A 702 10.66 3.43 0.09
C GLN A 702 11.08 3.44 -1.38
N LEU A 703 10.74 4.50 -2.13
CA LEU A 703 10.96 4.58 -3.56
C LEU A 703 12.42 4.31 -4.00
N PRO A 704 13.48 4.82 -3.34
CA PRO A 704 14.86 4.47 -3.70
C PRO A 704 15.14 2.97 -3.67
N TYR A 705 14.61 2.26 -2.68
CA TYR A 705 14.81 0.82 -2.55
C TYR A 705 14.16 0.07 -3.72
N TRP A 706 12.94 0.49 -4.11
CA TRP A 706 12.26 -0.10 -5.25
C TRP A 706 12.97 0.18 -6.57
N VAL A 707 13.36 1.44 -6.81
CA VAL A 707 14.07 1.82 -8.04
C VAL A 707 15.36 0.99 -8.17
N LEU A 708 16.17 0.92 -7.11
CA LEU A 708 17.43 0.16 -7.15
C LEU A 708 17.21 -1.34 -7.37
N GLY A 709 16.17 -1.92 -6.78
CA GLY A 709 15.79 -3.32 -7.05
C GLY A 709 15.42 -3.57 -8.51
N GLU A 710 14.61 -2.69 -9.11
CA GLU A 710 14.24 -2.81 -10.53
C GLU A 710 15.43 -2.62 -11.48
N LEU A 711 16.41 -1.77 -11.12
CA LEU A 711 17.66 -1.65 -11.89
C LEU A 711 18.48 -2.94 -11.86
N GLU A 712 18.57 -3.59 -10.70
CA GLU A 712 19.26 -4.88 -10.52
C GLU A 712 18.56 -6.01 -11.30
N ASP A 713 17.23 -6.00 -11.36
CA ASP A 713 16.42 -6.96 -12.12
C ASP A 713 16.62 -6.83 -13.65
N VAL A 714 16.87 -5.62 -14.16
CA VAL A 714 17.27 -5.42 -15.57
C VAL A 714 18.67 -5.98 -15.82
N GLU A 715 19.63 -5.60 -14.98
CA GLU A 715 21.01 -6.07 -15.09
C GLU A 715 21.76 -5.93 -13.77
N GLU A 716 22.12 -7.06 -13.15
CA GLU A 716 22.73 -7.11 -11.81
C GLU A 716 24.01 -6.24 -11.70
N GLN A 717 24.91 -6.28 -12.69
CA GLN A 717 26.16 -5.52 -12.63
C GLN A 717 25.95 -4.02 -12.88
N GLY A 718 25.23 -3.65 -13.94
CA GLY A 718 24.94 -2.24 -14.25
C GLY A 718 24.06 -1.56 -13.22
N GLY A 719 23.03 -2.26 -12.72
CA GLY A 719 22.08 -1.75 -11.72
C GLY A 719 22.71 -1.52 -10.34
N ASN A 720 23.76 -2.28 -10.00
CA ASN A 720 24.52 -2.10 -8.75
C ASN A 720 25.56 -0.97 -8.81
N GLN A 721 25.63 -0.22 -9.90
CA GLN A 721 26.55 0.92 -10.00
C GLN A 721 26.18 2.00 -8.95
N PRO A 722 27.13 2.48 -8.10
CA PRO A 722 26.79 3.33 -6.95
C PRO A 722 26.25 4.74 -7.25
N ALA A 723 26.49 5.27 -8.45
CA ALA A 723 25.97 6.57 -8.87
C ALA A 723 24.44 6.57 -9.04
N TRP A 724 23.80 5.42 -9.38
CA TRP A 724 22.34 5.31 -9.37
C TRP A 724 21.75 5.63 -7.98
N ALA A 725 22.35 5.04 -6.94
CA ALA A 725 21.92 5.20 -5.55
C ALA A 725 22.27 6.57 -4.96
N TYR A 726 23.40 7.14 -5.37
CA TYR A 726 23.90 8.42 -4.82
C TYR A 726 22.83 9.52 -4.91
N VAL A 727 22.24 9.71 -6.08
CA VAL A 727 21.26 10.77 -6.33
C VAL A 727 19.96 10.50 -5.58
N LEU A 728 19.47 9.26 -5.64
CA LEU A 728 18.26 8.83 -4.93
C LEU A 728 18.34 8.99 -3.40
N HIS A 729 19.55 8.99 -2.82
CA HIS A 729 19.72 9.17 -1.38
C HIS A 729 20.09 10.59 -0.95
N ASN A 730 20.64 11.41 -1.85
CA ASN A 730 21.16 12.74 -1.51
C ASN A 730 20.29 13.92 -2.02
N GLU A 731 19.30 13.68 -2.87
CA GLU A 731 18.25 14.64 -3.28
C GLU A 731 16.89 14.39 -2.61
#